data_AF-G4WVC0-F1
#
_entry.id   AF-G4WVC0-F1
#
_cell.length_a   1.000
_cell.length_b   1.000
_cell.length_c   1.000
_cell.angle_alpha   90.00
_cell.angle_beta   90.00
_cell.angle_gamma   90.00
#
_symmetry.space_group_name_H-M   'P 1'
#
loop_
_entity.id
_entity.type
_entity.pdbx_description
1 polymer ?
#
loop_
_entity_poly.entity_id
_entity_poly.type
_entity_poly.pdbx_seq_one_letter_code
_entity_poly.pdbx_strand_id
1 'polypeptide(L)'
;MLNCFKNKGYAMAMPARISIILLFFSALIQPLPASAQFGGDIAPVSSAELLSENTTIAPASHFHGALHLKLQRGWHTYWRNAGDAGLPVSLKWTLPTGITVSDIKWPAPVPIKEGPITTYGYYDEVILPFQIDVAAQVAPGSRVRLEGRADWLACENTCVPQSAALALELPVADLAVTDDTGKVTIAHALARRPLPTTRDAQVQWSGQAVQITLPLAELKHDSPVKDALFFPDQPGWMNNSAAQSHTVIGDTLQLTLARDSAATEQPENIQGVLAVTFADGRVTPHAVHASQALLTPAATLPALPRMLLLALLGGLVLNLMPCVFPVLSLKALALAKHASLHPAHARAEGLAYTAGVVASFLLFAVLLIGLQQAGQSVGWGFQMQSPVFVGAMVFLLLLVGMNLSGLFELPVLLGGVGHTLTRSGSLRGSFFTGVLAVAVATPCTAPFMATALGFALTAPPIASLLVFTALGLGLALPFLLIGFMPGFARLLPRPGAWMERLRGLLAFPVYLSAIWLLWVLGRQAGSNSMVLMLCGSTGIVFALWLRKNIPSPSLFKKILVMIFLAGLPVCILATLHHMPDERPQFALAEDEVLYSASALEALRAQGKPVFVDATAAWCITCQLNKKVALSRPGLRAEFKRRGIVMMVADWTNADPEITKLLASFGQSGVPMYVYYPVSGEPRLLPQLLTESIVLEAVK
;
A
#
# COMPACT_ATOMS: atom_id res chain seq x y z
N MET A 1 41.79 -14.52 -79.54
CA MET A 1 40.95 -15.68 -79.89
C MET A 1 39.68 -15.64 -79.05
N LEU A 2 38.54 -15.63 -79.74
CA LEU A 2 37.16 -15.96 -79.38
C LEU A 2 36.70 -16.14 -77.90
N ASN A 3 35.70 -15.32 -77.54
CA ASN A 3 34.34 -15.61 -77.02
C ASN A 3 34.02 -16.28 -75.66
N CYS A 4 32.87 -15.77 -75.13
CA CYS A 4 31.86 -16.34 -74.20
C CYS A 4 32.01 -16.05 -72.68
N PHE A 5 31.00 -15.61 -71.89
CA PHE A 5 29.54 -15.48 -72.07
C PHE A 5 28.94 -14.39 -71.11
N LYS A 6 27.83 -13.79 -71.56
CA LYS A 6 26.86 -12.83 -70.96
C LYS A 6 26.57 -12.92 -69.43
N ASN A 7 26.29 -11.77 -68.76
CA ASN A 7 24.91 -11.25 -68.64
C ASN A 7 24.81 -9.78 -68.14
N LYS A 8 23.79 -9.10 -68.68
CA LYS A 8 23.54 -7.64 -68.73
C LYS A 8 23.09 -7.01 -67.39
N GLY A 9 23.45 -5.74 -67.19
CA GLY A 9 22.78 -4.81 -66.28
C GLY A 9 21.85 -3.83 -67.01
N TYR A 10 21.04 -3.10 -66.23
CA TYR A 10 20.47 -1.74 -66.43
C TYR A 10 19.97 -1.34 -65.02
N ALA A 11 20.34 -0.24 -64.36
CA ALA A 11 20.39 1.20 -64.67
C ALA A 11 19.40 1.94 -63.72
N MET A 12 19.85 3.10 -63.25
CA MET A 12 19.30 3.96 -62.17
C MET A 12 17.92 4.56 -62.46
N ALA A 13 17.13 4.88 -61.41
CA ALA A 13 16.88 6.25 -60.93
C ALA A 13 15.63 6.33 -59.99
N MET A 14 15.72 7.21 -58.98
CA MET A 14 14.70 7.61 -57.99
C MET A 14 13.54 8.38 -58.66
N PRO A 15 12.31 8.45 -58.07
CA PRO A 15 11.99 9.64 -57.26
C PRO A 15 10.96 9.47 -56.12
N ALA A 16 10.96 10.50 -55.27
CA ALA A 16 9.99 11.01 -54.29
C ALA A 16 8.54 10.48 -54.29
N ARG A 17 8.03 10.15 -53.09
CA ARG A 17 6.64 10.38 -52.62
C ARG A 17 6.52 10.11 -51.10
N ILE A 18 7.10 11.01 -50.33
CA ILE A 18 6.70 11.35 -48.96
C ILE A 18 5.65 12.48 -49.12
N SER A 19 4.50 12.39 -48.44
CA SER A 19 3.50 13.47 -48.16
C SER A 19 2.00 13.15 -48.38
N ILE A 20 1.55 11.90 -48.51
CA ILE A 20 0.09 11.60 -48.64
C ILE A 20 -0.36 10.43 -47.76
N ILE A 21 0.05 10.38 -46.48
CA ILE A 21 -0.60 9.54 -45.45
C ILE A 21 -0.50 10.26 -44.09
N LEU A 22 -0.84 11.55 -44.05
CA LEU A 22 -0.78 12.38 -42.83
C LEU A 22 -2.01 13.31 -42.69
N LEU A 23 -3.11 13.01 -43.39
CA LEU A 23 -4.23 13.94 -43.53
C LEU A 23 -5.62 13.28 -43.62
N PHE A 24 -5.84 12.10 -43.02
CA PHE A 24 -7.16 11.44 -43.13
C PHE A 24 -7.70 10.68 -41.91
N PHE A 25 -7.24 10.95 -40.68
CA PHE A 25 -7.89 10.38 -39.49
C PHE A 25 -7.92 11.37 -38.31
N SER A 26 -8.34 12.60 -38.59
CA SER A 26 -8.65 13.64 -37.60
C SER A 26 -10.06 14.17 -37.87
N ALA A 27 -11.09 13.34 -37.63
CA ALA A 27 -12.48 13.79 -37.53
C ALA A 27 -13.36 12.65 -36.99
N LEU A 28 -13.63 12.67 -35.68
CA LEU A 28 -14.93 12.44 -35.02
C LEU A 28 -14.69 12.00 -33.58
N ILE A 29 -15.26 12.73 -32.62
CA ILE A 29 -16.04 12.25 -31.46
C ILE A 29 -16.22 13.45 -30.50
N GLN A 30 -17.45 13.91 -30.36
CA GLN A 30 -17.88 14.90 -29.36
C GLN A 30 -18.43 14.18 -28.10
N PRO A 31 -18.42 14.81 -26.90
CA PRO A 31 -19.02 14.26 -25.69
C PRO A 31 -20.48 14.72 -25.51
N LEU A 32 -21.31 13.89 -24.88
CA LEU A 32 -22.64 14.23 -24.34
C LEU A 32 -22.62 14.07 -22.81
N PRO A 33 -23.22 14.97 -22.03
CA PRO A 33 -23.45 14.76 -20.60
C PRO A 33 -24.85 14.17 -20.35
N ALA A 34 -24.96 13.25 -19.40
CA ALA A 34 -26.23 12.79 -18.84
C ALA A 34 -26.23 13.08 -17.33
N SER A 35 -27.21 13.87 -16.89
CA SER A 35 -27.51 14.11 -15.48
C SER A 35 -28.78 13.34 -15.12
N ALA A 36 -28.77 12.57 -14.04
CA ALA A 36 -29.97 11.99 -13.46
C ALA A 36 -30.07 12.42 -11.99
N GLN A 37 -31.18 13.11 -11.66
CA GLN A 37 -31.63 13.36 -10.29
C GLN A 37 -32.68 12.30 -9.93
N PHE A 38 -32.61 11.77 -8.70
CA PHE A 38 -33.71 11.03 -8.09
C PHE A 38 -33.99 11.64 -6.71
N GLY A 39 -35.25 12.03 -6.48
CA GLY A 39 -35.79 12.45 -5.19
C GLY A 39 -37.22 11.91 -5.07
N GLY A 40 -37.52 11.25 -3.96
CA GLY A 40 -38.86 10.79 -3.59
C GLY A 40 -39.04 10.93 -2.07
N ASP A 41 -39.98 11.76 -1.66
CA ASP A 41 -40.24 12.16 -0.28
C ASP A 41 -40.95 11.05 0.53
N ILE A 42 -40.36 10.67 1.66
CA ILE A 42 -41.00 9.89 2.74
C ILE A 42 -41.43 10.88 3.83
N ALA A 43 -42.60 10.66 4.44
CA ALA A 43 -43.11 11.50 5.53
C ALA A 43 -42.08 11.69 6.67
N PRO A 44 -41.95 12.91 7.26
CA PRO A 44 -40.89 13.19 8.22
C PRO A 44 -41.17 12.52 9.58
N VAL A 45 -40.33 11.54 9.93
CA VAL A 45 -40.28 10.91 11.27
C VAL A 45 -39.48 11.72 12.29
N SER A 46 -39.02 12.90 11.90
CA SER A 46 -38.19 13.80 12.69
C SER A 46 -38.26 15.24 12.18
N SER A 47 -37.97 16.22 13.03
CA SER A 47 -37.85 17.63 12.67
C SER A 47 -36.50 18.20 13.10
N ALA A 48 -35.98 19.16 12.32
CA ALA A 48 -34.74 19.86 12.60
C ALA A 48 -34.97 21.37 12.63
N GLU A 49 -34.39 22.06 13.61
CA GLU A 49 -34.41 23.53 13.71
C GLU A 49 -33.04 24.06 14.18
N LEU A 50 -32.71 25.31 13.82
CA LEU A 50 -31.53 26.00 14.33
C LEU A 50 -31.93 26.91 15.49
N LEU A 51 -31.20 26.81 16.59
CA LEU A 51 -31.33 27.65 17.77
C LEU A 51 -30.14 28.61 17.88
N SER A 52 -30.37 29.76 18.49
CA SER A 52 -29.37 30.79 18.77
C SER A 52 -29.42 31.18 20.24
N GLU A 53 -28.27 31.44 20.85
CA GLU A 53 -28.21 32.07 22.17
C GLU A 53 -28.75 33.51 22.16
N ASN A 54 -28.75 34.15 20.98
CA ASN A 54 -29.05 35.57 20.82
C ASN A 54 -30.18 35.81 19.81
N THR A 55 -31.04 36.79 20.09
CA THR A 55 -32.01 37.36 19.16
C THR A 55 -31.41 38.46 18.29
N THR A 56 -30.41 39.19 18.80
CA THR A 56 -29.59 40.14 18.03
C THR A 56 -28.11 39.87 18.27
N ILE A 57 -27.26 40.06 17.27
CA ILE A 57 -25.82 39.83 17.37
C ILE A 57 -25.04 41.15 17.27
N ALA A 58 -23.86 41.20 17.89
CA ALA A 58 -22.97 42.36 17.83
C ALA A 58 -21.73 42.08 16.96
N PRO A 59 -21.13 43.09 16.31
CA PRO A 59 -19.85 42.93 15.62
C PRO A 59 -18.74 42.51 16.60
N ALA A 60 -17.73 41.77 16.13
CA ALA A 60 -16.61 41.30 16.93
C ALA A 60 -17.01 40.47 18.18
N SER A 61 -18.08 39.68 18.08
CA SER A 61 -18.59 38.84 19.17
C SER A 61 -18.53 37.36 18.81
N HIS A 62 -18.62 36.50 19.84
CA HIS A 62 -18.80 35.06 19.69
C HIS A 62 -19.96 34.62 20.57
N PHE A 63 -20.76 33.67 20.09
CA PHE A 63 -21.90 33.11 20.81
C PHE A 63 -22.16 31.67 20.34
N HIS A 64 -23.06 30.95 21.01
CA HIS A 64 -23.40 29.60 20.61
C HIS A 64 -24.70 29.54 19.82
N GLY A 65 -24.71 28.71 18.78
CA GLY A 65 -25.92 28.19 18.15
C GLY A 65 -26.04 26.68 18.41
N ALA A 66 -27.15 26.10 18.02
CA ALA A 66 -27.31 24.64 18.02
C ALA A 66 -28.22 24.15 16.91
N LEU A 67 -27.96 22.93 16.45
CA LEU A 67 -28.91 22.14 15.67
C LEU A 67 -29.77 21.33 16.65
N HIS A 68 -31.07 21.55 16.64
CA HIS A 68 -32.01 20.84 17.46
C HIS A 68 -32.76 19.81 16.62
N LEU A 69 -32.57 18.53 16.93
CA LEU A 69 -33.26 17.42 16.28
C LEU A 69 -34.27 16.83 17.25
N LYS A 70 -35.54 16.84 16.85
CA LYS A 70 -36.62 16.11 17.54
C LYS A 70 -37.02 14.91 16.71
N LEU A 71 -37.01 13.75 17.33
CA LEU A 71 -37.34 12.46 16.76
C LEU A 71 -38.70 12.03 17.34
N GLN A 72 -39.40 11.14 16.64
CA GLN A 72 -40.54 10.46 17.26
C GLN A 72 -40.10 9.65 18.48
N ARG A 73 -41.00 9.48 19.45
CA ARG A 73 -40.69 8.76 20.68
C ARG A 73 -40.21 7.34 20.38
N GLY A 74 -39.08 6.94 20.95
CA GLY A 74 -38.44 5.64 20.73
C GLY A 74 -37.49 5.59 19.53
N TRP A 75 -37.50 6.62 18.67
CA TRP A 75 -36.55 6.74 17.57
C TRP A 75 -35.24 7.35 18.06
N HIS A 76 -34.16 7.02 17.36
CA HIS A 76 -32.81 7.49 17.65
C HIS A 76 -32.07 8.01 16.42
N THR A 77 -31.04 8.82 16.68
CA THR A 77 -30.05 9.27 15.70
C THR A 77 -28.64 9.00 16.24
N TYR A 78 -27.63 9.10 15.40
CA TYR A 78 -26.28 8.64 15.71
C TYR A 78 -25.33 9.75 16.17
N TRP A 79 -24.39 9.33 17.00
CA TRP A 79 -23.24 10.12 17.41
C TRP A 79 -22.18 10.18 16.29
N ARG A 80 -21.13 11.00 16.49
CA ARG A 80 -20.01 11.15 15.52
C ARG A 80 -19.39 9.82 15.10
N ASN A 81 -19.30 8.86 16.03
CA ASN A 81 -19.06 7.47 15.74
C ASN A 81 -20.36 6.70 16.00
N ALA A 82 -20.95 6.11 14.96
CA ALA A 82 -22.23 5.42 15.08
C ALA A 82 -22.13 4.04 15.76
N GLY A 83 -20.92 3.50 15.97
CA GLY A 83 -20.74 2.14 16.48
C GLY A 83 -20.75 1.11 15.35
N ASP A 84 -21.42 -0.02 15.55
CA ASP A 84 -21.43 -1.15 14.60
C ASP A 84 -22.18 -0.85 13.29
N ALA A 85 -23.13 0.09 13.31
CA ALA A 85 -23.95 0.48 12.16
C ALA A 85 -24.49 1.91 12.32
N GLY A 86 -24.77 2.59 11.22
CA GLY A 86 -25.37 3.94 11.20
C GLY A 86 -24.50 5.00 10.54
N LEU A 87 -25.00 6.24 10.51
CA LEU A 87 -24.31 7.41 9.94
C LEU A 87 -24.48 8.62 10.87
N PRO A 88 -23.41 9.37 11.17
CA PRO A 88 -23.47 10.53 12.05
C PRO A 88 -24.27 11.67 11.44
N VAL A 89 -24.83 12.53 12.30
CA VAL A 89 -25.44 13.80 11.87
C VAL A 89 -24.37 14.68 11.21
N SER A 90 -24.67 15.18 10.02
CA SER A 90 -23.81 16.13 9.30
C SER A 90 -24.50 17.47 9.10
N LEU A 91 -23.75 18.56 9.25
CA LEU A 91 -24.26 19.92 9.07
C LEU A 91 -23.28 20.70 8.19
N LYS A 92 -23.72 21.04 6.98
CA LYS A 92 -22.92 21.78 5.99
C LYS A 92 -23.46 23.19 5.87
N TRP A 93 -22.57 24.19 5.89
CA TRP A 93 -22.96 25.60 5.91
C TRP A 93 -22.65 26.33 4.60
N THR A 94 -23.51 27.28 4.26
CA THR A 94 -23.26 28.37 3.31
C THR A 94 -23.31 29.67 4.11
N LEU A 95 -22.14 30.17 4.50
CA LEU A 95 -22.01 31.32 5.40
C LEU A 95 -21.77 32.63 4.64
N PRO A 96 -22.34 33.76 5.10
CA PRO A 96 -22.00 35.07 4.56
C PRO A 96 -20.60 35.50 4.99
N THR A 97 -19.99 36.41 4.22
CA THR A 97 -18.67 36.97 4.53
C THR A 97 -18.62 37.58 5.93
N GLY A 98 -17.60 37.20 6.71
CA GLY A 98 -17.41 37.71 8.07
C GLY A 98 -18.07 36.88 9.18
N ILE A 99 -18.64 35.71 8.87
CA ILE A 99 -19.12 34.75 9.88
C ILE A 99 -18.36 33.42 9.74
N THR A 100 -17.96 32.84 10.87
CA THR A 100 -17.39 31.49 10.93
C THR A 100 -18.15 30.65 11.95
N VAL A 101 -18.30 29.35 11.66
CA VAL A 101 -18.98 28.39 12.54
C VAL A 101 -18.04 27.23 12.85
N SER A 102 -17.94 26.85 14.13
CA SER A 102 -17.11 25.72 14.56
C SER A 102 -17.76 24.37 14.25
N ASP A 103 -16.99 23.29 14.34
CA ASP A 103 -17.53 21.94 14.38
C ASP A 103 -18.52 21.75 15.54
N ILE A 104 -19.41 20.76 15.37
CA ILE A 104 -20.38 20.34 16.39
C ILE A 104 -19.66 19.93 17.66
N LYS A 105 -20.08 20.50 18.79
CA LYS A 105 -19.62 20.16 20.13
C LYS A 105 -20.51 19.06 20.71
N TRP A 106 -20.22 17.82 20.30
CA TRP A 106 -21.01 16.64 20.61
C TRP A 106 -21.22 16.40 22.11
N PRO A 107 -22.48 16.25 22.57
CA PRO A 107 -22.80 15.69 23.88
C PRO A 107 -22.33 14.23 23.99
N ALA A 108 -22.19 13.72 25.21
CA ALA A 108 -21.88 12.31 25.41
C ALA A 108 -23.00 11.40 24.87
N PRO A 109 -22.69 10.35 24.10
CA PRO A 109 -23.69 9.45 23.54
C PRO A 109 -24.20 8.44 24.58
N VAL A 110 -25.26 7.72 24.23
CA VAL A 110 -25.71 6.51 24.94
C VAL A 110 -25.57 5.28 24.05
N PRO A 111 -25.36 4.09 24.62
CA PRO A 111 -25.34 2.85 23.87
C PRO A 111 -26.78 2.44 23.51
N ILE A 112 -26.99 2.07 22.26
CA ILE A 112 -28.25 1.62 21.68
C ILE A 112 -28.04 0.18 21.25
N LYS A 113 -28.75 -0.76 21.87
CA LYS A 113 -28.56 -2.20 21.64
C LYS A 113 -29.69 -2.77 20.82
N GLU A 114 -29.36 -3.31 19.65
CA GLU A 114 -30.30 -3.93 18.72
C GLU A 114 -29.80 -5.32 18.32
N GLY A 115 -30.30 -6.34 19.02
CA GLY A 115 -29.83 -7.71 18.84
C GLY A 115 -28.31 -7.84 19.14
N PRO A 116 -27.49 -8.32 18.19
CA PRO A 116 -26.04 -8.48 18.38
C PRO A 116 -25.24 -7.20 18.10
N ILE A 117 -25.89 -6.11 17.71
CA ILE A 117 -25.27 -4.85 17.27
C ILE A 117 -25.43 -3.80 18.37
N THR A 118 -24.36 -3.05 18.63
CA THR A 118 -24.39 -1.88 19.52
C THR A 118 -23.97 -0.63 18.76
N THR A 119 -24.88 0.33 18.71
CA THR A 119 -24.67 1.65 18.10
C THR A 119 -24.61 2.74 19.17
N TYR A 120 -24.09 3.91 18.82
CA TYR A 120 -23.97 5.05 19.72
C TYR A 120 -24.75 6.23 19.18
N GLY A 121 -25.57 6.82 20.05
CA GLY A 121 -26.49 7.84 19.59
C GLY A 121 -27.29 8.50 20.69
N TYR A 122 -28.46 8.99 20.29
CA TYR A 122 -29.39 9.75 21.11
C TYR A 122 -30.82 9.37 20.75
N TYR A 123 -31.65 9.13 21.77
CA TYR A 123 -33.09 8.87 21.63
C TYR A 123 -33.89 10.16 21.74
N ASP A 124 -35.05 10.19 21.09
CA ASP A 124 -36.12 11.20 21.19
C ASP A 124 -35.73 12.63 20.77
N GLU A 125 -34.65 13.18 21.32
CA GLU A 125 -34.22 14.56 21.10
C GLU A 125 -32.71 14.69 21.28
N VAL A 126 -32.06 15.48 20.43
CA VAL A 126 -30.67 15.89 20.62
C VAL A 126 -30.45 17.34 20.21
N ILE A 127 -29.70 18.06 21.04
CA ILE A 127 -29.24 19.42 20.79
C ILE A 127 -27.74 19.36 20.53
N LEU A 128 -27.32 19.78 19.35
CA LEU A 128 -25.95 19.72 18.86
C LEU A 128 -25.37 21.13 18.75
N PRO A 129 -24.70 21.63 19.82
CA PRO A 129 -24.22 23.00 19.87
C PRO A 129 -22.97 23.23 19.03
N PHE A 130 -22.79 24.45 18.54
CA PHE A 130 -21.60 24.93 17.82
C PHE A 130 -21.36 26.41 18.14
N GLN A 131 -20.14 26.89 17.98
CA GLN A 131 -19.79 28.29 18.19
C GLN A 131 -19.91 29.07 16.87
N ILE A 132 -20.42 30.29 16.94
CA ILE A 132 -20.51 31.23 15.85
C ILE A 132 -19.66 32.45 16.22
N ASP A 133 -18.72 32.81 15.34
CA ASP A 133 -17.89 34.01 15.49
C ASP A 133 -18.31 35.07 14.45
N VAL A 134 -18.48 36.31 14.91
CA VAL A 134 -18.90 37.46 14.11
C VAL A 134 -17.73 38.42 13.97
N ALA A 135 -17.29 38.67 12.74
CA ALA A 135 -16.17 39.54 12.48
C ALA A 135 -16.52 41.04 12.66
N ALA A 136 -15.51 41.88 12.89
CA ALA A 136 -15.69 43.31 13.18
C ALA A 136 -16.28 44.10 12.00
N GLN A 137 -16.08 43.65 10.77
CA GLN A 137 -16.56 44.29 9.54
C GLN A 137 -18.06 44.10 9.28
N VAL A 138 -18.76 43.29 10.08
CA VAL A 138 -20.20 43.11 9.97
C VAL A 138 -20.89 44.35 10.53
N ALA A 139 -21.51 45.17 9.68
CA ALA A 139 -22.07 46.46 10.07
C ALA A 139 -23.37 46.32 10.89
N PRO A 140 -23.54 47.06 12.00
CA PRO A 140 -24.83 47.21 12.67
C PRO A 140 -25.92 47.70 11.70
N GLY A 141 -27.15 47.20 11.87
CA GLY A 141 -28.28 47.46 10.98
C GLY A 141 -28.39 46.51 9.79
N SER A 142 -27.41 45.64 9.56
CA SER A 142 -27.51 44.54 8.58
C SER A 142 -28.21 43.31 9.16
N ARG A 143 -28.55 42.34 8.29
CA ARG A 143 -29.05 41.01 8.69
C ARG A 143 -28.05 39.95 8.25
N VAL A 144 -27.69 39.07 9.17
CA VAL A 144 -26.87 37.90 8.90
C VAL A 144 -27.80 36.70 8.74
N ARG A 145 -27.68 36.01 7.60
CA ARG A 145 -28.44 34.79 7.31
C ARG A 145 -27.48 33.62 7.24
N LEU A 146 -27.63 32.68 8.16
CA LEU A 146 -26.86 31.44 8.22
C LEU A 146 -27.68 30.36 7.55
N GLU A 147 -27.24 29.90 6.37
CA GLU A 147 -27.89 28.80 5.67
C GLU A 147 -27.10 27.52 5.88
N GLY A 148 -27.79 26.43 6.22
CA GLY A 148 -27.18 25.13 6.44
C GLY A 148 -28.04 24.01 5.91
N ARG A 149 -27.40 22.90 5.51
CA ARG A 149 -28.07 21.65 5.21
C ARG A 149 -27.68 20.63 6.27
N ALA A 150 -28.66 20.12 7.01
CA ALA A 150 -28.51 19.01 7.93
C ALA A 150 -28.93 17.71 7.24
N ASP A 151 -28.10 16.67 7.35
CA ASP A 151 -28.42 15.31 6.90
C ASP A 151 -28.20 14.35 8.09
N TRP A 152 -29.18 13.49 8.39
CA TRP A 152 -29.12 12.51 9.49
C TRP A 152 -29.90 11.23 9.16
N LEU A 153 -29.68 10.17 9.95
CA LEU A 153 -30.55 8.99 9.96
C LEU A 153 -31.44 9.03 11.20
N ALA A 154 -32.75 8.83 11.02
CA ALA A 154 -33.67 8.55 12.12
C ALA A 154 -34.01 7.06 12.06
N CYS A 155 -33.76 6.33 13.15
CA CYS A 155 -33.94 4.88 13.21
C CYS A 155 -34.83 4.45 14.38
N GLU A 156 -35.67 3.46 14.13
CA GLU A 156 -36.31 2.61 15.15
C GLU A 156 -36.01 1.16 14.74
N ASN A 157 -36.98 0.39 14.28
CA ASN A 157 -36.74 -0.94 13.68
C ASN A 157 -36.24 -0.85 12.22
N THR A 158 -36.37 0.32 11.60
CA THR A 158 -35.92 0.64 10.25
C THR A 158 -35.28 2.03 10.29
N CYS A 159 -34.22 2.24 9.51
CA CYS A 159 -33.56 3.54 9.37
C CYS A 159 -34.08 4.33 8.16
N VAL A 160 -34.50 5.57 8.40
CA VAL A 160 -34.98 6.51 7.37
C VAL A 160 -33.99 7.67 7.26
N PRO A 161 -33.34 7.88 6.09
CA PRO A 161 -32.55 9.07 5.84
C PRO A 161 -33.42 10.32 5.83
N GLN A 162 -32.97 11.36 6.53
CA GLN A 162 -33.68 12.63 6.68
C GLN A 162 -32.72 13.77 6.34
N SER A 163 -33.27 14.82 5.75
CA SER A 163 -32.49 16.02 5.45
C SER A 163 -33.34 17.27 5.57
N ALA A 164 -32.75 18.37 6.01
CA ALA A 164 -33.41 19.65 6.14
C ALA A 164 -32.50 20.78 5.66
N ALA A 165 -33.04 21.65 4.81
CA ALA A 165 -32.46 22.96 4.56
C ALA A 165 -32.92 23.89 5.69
N LEU A 166 -31.96 24.46 6.40
CA LEU A 166 -32.15 25.27 7.58
C LEU A 166 -31.62 26.68 7.32
N ALA A 167 -32.33 27.68 7.82
CA ALA A 167 -31.88 29.06 7.78
C ALA A 167 -32.12 29.72 9.14
N LEU A 168 -31.12 30.46 9.62
CA LEU A 168 -31.21 31.26 10.83
C LEU A 168 -30.87 32.72 10.47
N GLU A 169 -31.84 33.62 10.62
CA GLU A 169 -31.66 35.05 10.36
C GLU A 169 -31.49 35.80 11.68
N LEU A 170 -30.35 36.48 11.83
CA LEU A 170 -29.99 37.26 13.01
C LEU A 170 -29.76 38.73 12.64
N PRO A 171 -30.53 39.68 13.18
CA PRO A 171 -30.26 41.10 13.03
C PRO A 171 -28.98 41.51 13.78
N VAL A 172 -28.19 42.38 13.16
CA VAL A 172 -26.96 42.94 13.76
C VAL A 172 -27.28 44.27 14.43
N ALA A 173 -26.96 44.40 15.71
CA ALA A 173 -27.14 45.61 16.51
C ALA A 173 -25.84 45.99 17.22
N ASP A 174 -25.78 47.18 17.82
CA ASP A 174 -24.60 47.62 18.58
C ASP A 174 -24.33 46.74 19.82
N LEU A 175 -25.40 46.16 20.38
CA LEU A 175 -25.35 45.22 21.51
C LEU A 175 -26.14 43.96 21.17
N ALA A 176 -25.60 42.82 21.58
CA ALA A 176 -26.27 41.53 21.46
C ALA A 176 -27.35 41.40 22.54
N VAL A 177 -28.54 40.96 22.14
CA VAL A 177 -29.68 40.67 23.01
C VAL A 177 -29.85 39.16 23.04
N THR A 178 -29.89 38.59 24.25
CA THR A 178 -30.01 37.14 24.44
C THR A 178 -31.42 36.65 24.14
N ASP A 179 -31.53 35.45 23.58
CA ASP A 179 -32.75 34.65 23.61
C ASP A 179 -32.70 33.75 24.84
N ASP A 180 -33.51 34.03 25.87
CA ASP A 180 -33.49 33.27 27.12
C ASP A 180 -33.78 31.77 26.90
N THR A 181 -34.64 31.43 25.94
CA THR A 181 -35.01 30.03 25.67
C THR A 181 -33.87 29.30 24.95
N GLY A 182 -33.35 29.88 23.87
CA GLY A 182 -32.21 29.35 23.14
C GLY A 182 -30.97 29.24 24.02
N LYS A 183 -30.67 30.28 24.81
CA LYS A 183 -29.53 30.29 25.75
C LYS A 183 -29.59 29.16 26.76
N VAL A 184 -30.72 28.96 27.45
CA VAL A 184 -30.87 27.90 28.46
C VAL A 184 -30.76 26.51 27.82
N THR A 185 -31.41 26.33 26.67
CA THR A 185 -31.42 25.06 25.93
C THR A 185 -30.01 24.67 25.46
N ILE A 186 -29.27 25.62 24.88
CA ILE A 186 -27.90 25.43 24.41
C ILE A 186 -26.96 25.21 25.60
N ALA A 187 -27.09 25.98 26.69
CA ALA A 187 -26.26 25.83 27.89
C ALA A 187 -26.41 24.43 28.51
N HIS A 188 -27.63 23.89 28.57
CA HIS A 188 -27.88 22.54 29.05
C HIS A 188 -27.23 21.47 28.16
N ALA A 189 -27.25 21.65 26.84
CA ALA A 189 -26.55 20.76 25.90
C ALA A 189 -25.02 20.84 26.06
N LEU A 190 -24.47 22.06 26.21
CA LEU A 190 -23.05 22.31 26.43
C LEU A 190 -22.53 21.69 27.74
N ALA A 191 -23.38 21.61 28.77
CA ALA A 191 -23.07 20.98 30.06
C ALA A 191 -22.96 19.45 29.99
N ARG A 192 -23.55 18.82 28.97
CA ARG A 192 -23.48 17.36 28.72
C ARG A 192 -22.28 16.95 27.86
N ARG A 193 -21.41 17.90 27.50
CA ARG A 193 -20.20 17.62 26.71
C ARG A 193 -19.13 16.95 27.58
N PRO A 194 -18.28 16.12 26.99
CA PRO A 194 -17.14 15.53 27.69
C PRO A 194 -16.22 16.61 28.28
N LEU A 195 -15.92 16.51 29.57
CA LEU A 195 -14.96 17.35 30.26
C LEU A 195 -13.53 16.98 29.84
N PRO A 196 -12.63 17.94 29.59
CA PRO A 196 -11.26 17.62 29.21
C PRO A 196 -10.49 17.03 30.40
N THR A 197 -9.77 15.94 30.17
CA THR A 197 -8.75 15.43 31.11
C THR A 197 -7.43 16.17 30.91
N THR A 198 -6.67 16.34 31.99
CA THR A 198 -5.37 17.04 32.02
C THR A 198 -4.18 16.10 31.85
N ARG A 199 -4.36 14.81 32.14
CA ARG A 199 -3.35 13.77 31.90
C ARG A 199 -3.87 12.75 30.90
N ASP A 200 -2.96 12.26 30.06
CA ASP A 200 -3.26 11.21 29.10
C ASP A 200 -3.46 9.87 29.83
N ALA A 201 -4.53 9.17 29.45
CA ALA A 201 -4.74 7.79 29.84
C ALA A 201 -3.72 6.89 29.13
N GLN A 202 -3.52 5.69 29.67
CA GLN A 202 -2.63 4.70 29.11
C GLN A 202 -3.47 3.56 28.53
N VAL A 203 -3.21 3.16 27.29
CA VAL A 203 -3.80 1.93 26.72
C VAL A 203 -2.79 0.80 26.64
N GLN A 204 -3.23 -0.40 27.02
CA GLN A 204 -2.50 -1.65 26.87
C GLN A 204 -3.35 -2.69 26.13
N TRP A 205 -2.78 -3.31 25.11
CA TRP A 205 -3.42 -4.36 24.32
C TRP A 205 -2.97 -5.74 24.80
N SER A 206 -3.92 -6.66 25.04
CA SER A 206 -3.65 -8.04 25.47
C SER A 206 -4.57 -9.02 24.74
N GLY A 207 -4.14 -9.44 23.54
CA GLY A 207 -4.92 -10.34 22.69
C GLY A 207 -6.24 -9.71 22.24
N GLN A 208 -7.37 -10.23 22.76
CA GLN A 208 -8.71 -9.68 22.53
C GLN A 208 -9.16 -8.69 23.61
N ALA A 209 -8.39 -8.48 24.67
CA ALA A 209 -8.68 -7.49 25.70
C ALA A 209 -7.91 -6.19 25.45
N VAL A 210 -8.56 -5.05 25.67
CA VAL A 210 -7.97 -3.71 25.64
C VAL A 210 -8.16 -3.11 27.02
N GLN A 211 -7.06 -2.69 27.65
CA GLN A 211 -7.09 -2.07 28.96
C GLN A 211 -6.78 -0.58 28.85
N ILE A 212 -7.69 0.28 29.29
CA ILE A 212 -7.48 1.73 29.39
C ILE A 212 -7.36 2.09 30.86
N THR A 213 -6.25 2.72 31.25
CA THR A 213 -5.98 3.13 32.63
C THR A 213 -5.93 4.65 32.71
N LEU A 214 -6.75 5.24 33.59
CA LEU A 214 -6.71 6.68 33.88
C LEU A 214 -6.54 6.96 35.38
N PRO A 215 -5.88 8.06 35.78
CA PRO A 215 -5.86 8.49 37.18
C PRO A 215 -7.24 8.95 37.64
N LEU A 216 -7.70 8.50 38.82
CA LEU A 216 -8.99 8.90 39.41
C LEU A 216 -9.08 10.42 39.63
N ALA A 217 -7.94 11.08 39.90
CA ALA A 217 -7.86 12.53 40.06
C ALA A 217 -8.39 13.31 38.84
N GLU A 218 -8.35 12.72 37.64
CA GLU A 218 -8.89 13.33 36.42
C GLU A 218 -10.42 13.42 36.43
N LEU A 219 -11.09 12.53 37.17
CA LEU A 219 -12.55 12.49 37.25
C LEU A 219 -13.15 13.64 38.08
N LYS A 220 -12.31 14.37 38.84
CA LYS A 220 -12.69 15.55 39.64
C LYS A 220 -13.95 15.34 40.48
N HIS A 221 -14.07 14.17 41.11
CA HIS A 221 -15.25 13.78 41.88
C HIS A 221 -14.85 12.89 43.08
N ASP A 222 -15.48 13.10 44.22
CA ASP A 222 -15.13 12.42 45.49
C ASP A 222 -15.92 11.13 45.74
N SER A 223 -17.00 10.90 44.97
CA SER A 223 -17.81 9.69 45.10
C SER A 223 -17.17 8.49 44.39
N PRO A 224 -17.34 7.26 44.90
CA PRO A 224 -16.80 6.06 44.26
C PRO A 224 -17.49 5.79 42.92
N VAL A 225 -16.71 5.25 41.99
CA VAL A 225 -17.17 4.84 40.65
C VAL A 225 -18.08 3.62 40.79
N LYS A 226 -19.29 3.72 40.24
CA LYS A 226 -20.29 2.64 40.20
C LYS A 226 -20.29 1.93 38.84
N ASP A 227 -20.14 2.70 37.76
CA ASP A 227 -20.06 2.17 36.40
C ASP A 227 -19.21 3.11 35.52
N ALA A 228 -18.63 2.58 34.45
CA ALA A 228 -17.83 3.35 33.52
C ALA A 228 -17.89 2.75 32.11
N LEU A 229 -18.37 3.55 31.15
CA LEU A 229 -18.53 3.16 29.75
C LEU A 229 -17.70 4.06 28.84
N PHE A 230 -16.89 3.44 28.00
CA PHE A 230 -16.04 4.09 27.01
C PHE A 230 -16.68 4.01 25.61
N PHE A 231 -16.74 5.16 24.95
CA PHE A 231 -17.24 5.33 23.58
C PHE A 231 -16.09 5.78 22.69
N PRO A 232 -15.62 4.94 21.74
CA PRO A 232 -14.48 5.29 20.89
C PRO A 232 -14.87 6.35 19.86
N ASP A 233 -13.96 7.27 19.54
CA ASP A 233 -14.16 8.24 18.45
C ASP A 233 -13.93 7.63 17.07
N GLN A 234 -13.07 6.61 17.00
CA GLN A 234 -12.77 5.90 15.76
C GLN A 234 -13.51 4.56 15.72
N PRO A 235 -14.21 4.24 14.61
CA PRO A 235 -14.88 2.96 14.44
C PRO A 235 -13.89 1.80 14.19
N GLY A 236 -14.38 0.57 14.32
CA GLY A 236 -13.76 -0.62 13.70
C GLY A 236 -12.68 -1.38 14.49
N TRP A 237 -12.32 -0.95 15.71
CA TRP A 237 -11.32 -1.67 16.54
C TRP A 237 -11.91 -2.32 17.80
N MET A 238 -13.03 -1.80 18.32
CA MET A 238 -13.68 -2.29 19.54
C MET A 238 -14.88 -3.14 19.18
N ASN A 239 -15.07 -4.26 19.90
CA ASN A 239 -16.34 -4.99 19.86
C ASN A 239 -17.36 -4.23 20.72
N ASN A 240 -18.20 -3.43 20.08
CA ASN A 240 -19.11 -2.50 20.75
C ASN A 240 -20.20 -3.23 21.57
N SER A 241 -20.54 -4.46 21.20
CA SER A 241 -21.55 -5.29 21.88
C SER A 241 -21.02 -6.06 23.09
N ALA A 242 -19.70 -6.14 23.27
CA ALA A 242 -19.11 -6.78 24.43
C ALA A 242 -19.32 -5.95 25.72
N ALA A 243 -19.52 -6.64 26.84
CA ALA A 243 -19.61 -5.96 28.14
C ALA A 243 -18.28 -5.30 28.49
N GLN A 244 -18.34 -4.01 28.83
CA GLN A 244 -17.21 -3.29 29.39
C GLN A 244 -17.19 -3.52 30.90
N SER A 245 -16.00 -3.70 31.47
CA SER A 245 -15.82 -3.83 32.91
C SER A 245 -14.82 -2.79 33.41
N HIS A 246 -14.98 -2.37 34.65
CA HIS A 246 -14.09 -1.41 35.27
C HIS A 246 -13.62 -1.94 36.62
N THR A 247 -12.41 -1.55 37.02
CA THR A 247 -11.85 -1.86 38.33
C THR A 247 -11.06 -0.66 38.80
N VAL A 248 -11.24 -0.29 40.06
CA VAL A 248 -10.46 0.76 40.70
C VAL A 248 -9.31 0.10 41.46
N ILE A 249 -8.06 0.42 41.10
CA ILE A 249 -6.86 -0.12 41.72
C ILE A 249 -6.04 1.04 42.27
N GLY A 250 -6.08 1.24 43.60
CA GLY A 250 -5.45 2.40 44.22
C GLY A 250 -6.05 3.70 43.67
N ASP A 251 -5.20 4.55 43.08
CA ASP A 251 -5.58 5.86 42.53
C ASP A 251 -5.89 5.83 41.02
N THR A 252 -6.03 4.65 40.40
CA THR A 252 -6.35 4.52 38.97
C THR A 252 -7.66 3.78 38.73
N LEU A 253 -8.39 4.22 37.70
CA LEU A 253 -9.53 3.53 37.12
C LEU A 253 -9.05 2.78 35.88
N GLN A 254 -9.19 1.46 35.90
CA GLN A 254 -8.84 0.57 34.81
C GLN A 254 -10.11 0.04 34.14
N LEU A 255 -10.25 0.30 32.84
CA LEU A 255 -11.34 -0.17 31.99
C LEU A 255 -10.83 -1.34 31.17
N THR A 256 -11.59 -2.43 31.12
CA THR A 256 -11.33 -3.56 30.24
C THR A 256 -12.42 -3.65 29.18
N LEU A 257 -12.00 -3.51 27.93
CA LEU A 257 -12.82 -3.54 26.72
C LEU A 257 -12.46 -4.79 25.90
N ALA A 258 -13.37 -5.23 25.03
CA ALA A 258 -13.08 -6.29 24.08
C ALA A 258 -12.75 -5.69 22.70
N ARG A 259 -11.69 -6.19 22.08
CA ARG A 259 -11.31 -5.90 20.71
C ARG A 259 -12.21 -6.67 19.76
N ASP A 260 -12.54 -6.06 18.63
CA ASP A 260 -13.18 -6.79 17.53
C ASP A 260 -12.21 -7.85 16.98
N SER A 261 -12.70 -9.09 16.86
CA SER A 261 -11.96 -10.20 16.27
C SER A 261 -11.58 -9.98 14.79
N ALA A 262 -12.35 -9.17 14.06
CA ALA A 262 -12.07 -8.81 12.68
C ALA A 262 -11.07 -7.64 12.55
N ALA A 263 -10.81 -6.91 13.63
CA ALA A 263 -9.90 -5.79 13.62
C ALA A 263 -8.45 -6.27 13.50
N THR A 264 -7.79 -5.94 12.39
CA THR A 264 -6.37 -6.24 12.18
C THR A 264 -5.47 -5.19 12.83
N GLU A 265 -5.95 -3.95 12.96
CA GLU A 265 -5.19 -2.80 13.47
C GLU A 265 -5.36 -2.63 14.99
N GLN A 266 -4.32 -2.08 15.63
CA GLN A 266 -4.30 -1.66 17.03
C GLN A 266 -3.90 -0.19 17.09
N PRO A 267 -4.85 0.76 17.19
CA PRO A 267 -4.51 2.17 17.23
C PRO A 267 -3.55 2.48 18.39
N GLU A 268 -2.49 3.21 18.09
CA GLU A 268 -1.52 3.68 19.09
C GLU A 268 -2.14 4.77 19.98
N ASN A 269 -3.03 5.58 19.42
CA ASN A 269 -3.75 6.62 20.13
C ASN A 269 -5.24 6.35 20.03
N ILE A 270 -5.85 6.04 21.17
CA ILE A 270 -7.28 5.88 21.31
C ILE A 270 -7.85 7.19 21.85
N GLN A 271 -8.83 7.74 21.13
CA GLN A 271 -9.61 8.88 21.57
C GLN A 271 -11.05 8.44 21.76
N GLY A 272 -11.71 9.00 22.76
CA GLY A 272 -13.11 8.70 23.01
C GLY A 272 -13.69 9.44 24.19
N VAL A 273 -14.92 9.10 24.53
CA VAL A 273 -15.65 9.64 25.67
C VAL A 273 -15.82 8.56 26.72
N LEU A 274 -15.40 8.84 27.95
CA LEU A 274 -15.65 7.99 29.10
C LEU A 274 -16.82 8.57 29.91
N ALA A 275 -17.96 7.90 29.88
CA ALA A 275 -19.08 8.21 30.75
C ALA A 275 -18.93 7.44 32.06
N VAL A 276 -18.66 8.15 33.15
CA VAL A 276 -18.53 7.58 34.50
C VAL A 276 -19.81 7.82 35.28
N THR A 277 -20.40 6.75 35.82
CA THR A 277 -21.52 6.81 36.76
C THR A 277 -20.97 6.64 38.17
N PHE A 278 -21.23 7.61 39.04
CA PHE A 278 -20.83 7.55 40.45
C PHE A 278 -21.92 6.93 41.33
N ALA A 279 -21.56 6.55 42.55
CA ALA A 279 -22.48 5.96 43.52
C ALA A 279 -23.64 6.90 43.93
N ASP A 280 -23.48 8.21 43.78
CA ASP A 280 -24.54 9.21 44.00
C ASP A 280 -25.54 9.32 42.83
N GLY A 281 -25.33 8.53 41.76
CA GLY A 281 -26.20 8.46 40.58
C GLY A 281 -25.87 9.48 39.50
N ARG A 282 -24.87 10.34 39.69
CA ARG A 282 -24.45 11.31 38.67
C ARG A 282 -23.63 10.63 37.58
N VAL A 283 -23.88 11.00 36.32
CA VAL A 283 -23.10 10.58 35.16
C VAL A 283 -22.30 11.77 34.65
N THR A 284 -20.97 11.65 34.64
CA THR A 284 -20.08 12.67 34.11
C THR A 284 -19.31 12.12 32.91
N PRO A 285 -19.41 12.75 31.74
CA PRO A 285 -18.59 12.39 30.59
C PRO A 285 -17.23 13.09 30.63
N HIS A 286 -16.17 12.36 30.31
CA HIS A 286 -14.79 12.85 30.23
C HIS A 286 -14.22 12.52 28.85
N ALA A 287 -13.56 13.48 28.21
CA ALA A 287 -12.81 13.25 26.99
C ALA A 287 -11.52 12.53 27.36
N VAL A 288 -11.32 11.32 26.86
CA VAL A 288 -10.14 10.51 27.15
C VAL A 288 -9.27 10.43 25.91
N HIS A 289 -8.03 10.86 26.08
CA HIS A 289 -6.95 10.61 25.15
C HIS A 289 -6.05 9.54 25.79
N ALA A 290 -6.14 8.32 25.28
CA ALA A 290 -5.33 7.21 25.71
C ALA A 290 -4.24 6.95 24.68
N SER A 291 -3.00 7.27 25.00
CA SER A 291 -1.86 6.82 24.21
C SER A 291 -1.44 5.44 24.70
N GLN A 292 -0.98 4.59 23.80
CA GLN A 292 -0.19 3.45 24.22
C GLN A 292 0.93 4.03 25.06
N ALA A 293 1.04 3.54 26.29
CA ALA A 293 2.19 3.89 27.10
C ALA A 293 3.41 3.76 26.21
N LEU A 294 4.29 4.77 26.23
CA LEU A 294 5.68 4.56 25.92
C LEU A 294 6.25 3.60 26.99
N LEU A 295 5.73 2.37 27.07
CA LEU A 295 6.52 1.25 26.64
C LEU A 295 7.26 1.75 25.40
N THR A 296 8.42 2.37 25.65
CA THR A 296 9.59 1.95 24.90
C THR A 296 9.34 0.47 24.71
N PRO A 297 9.17 0.01 23.46
CA PRO A 297 9.54 -1.34 23.27
C PRO A 297 11.03 -1.30 23.68
N ALA A 298 11.32 -1.62 24.95
CA ALA A 298 11.84 -2.94 25.19
C ALA A 298 11.02 -3.85 24.26
N ALA A 299 11.47 -3.85 22.98
CA ALA A 299 11.39 -4.98 22.12
C ALA A 299 11.59 -6.07 23.13
N THR A 300 10.53 -6.83 23.40
CA THR A 300 10.67 -8.00 24.25
C THR A 300 12.00 -8.56 23.78
N LEU A 301 13.02 -8.55 24.63
CA LEU A 301 14.36 -8.92 24.20
C LEU A 301 14.37 -10.29 23.48
N PRO A 302 13.29 -11.12 23.53
CA PRO A 302 13.08 -12.18 22.54
C PRO A 302 12.60 -11.82 21.09
N ALA A 303 12.00 -10.68 20.72
CA ALA A 303 11.41 -10.42 19.39
C ALA A 303 12.36 -9.75 18.37
N LEU A 304 13.03 -8.63 18.70
CA LEU A 304 13.93 -7.97 17.76
C LEU A 304 15.14 -8.86 17.39
N PRO A 305 15.80 -9.56 18.32
CA PRO A 305 16.87 -10.49 17.96
C PRO A 305 16.37 -11.65 17.11
N ARG A 306 15.14 -12.16 17.34
CA ARG A 306 14.54 -13.18 16.47
C ARG A 306 14.27 -12.64 15.08
N MET A 307 13.80 -11.40 14.94
CA MET A 307 13.59 -10.75 13.64
C MET A 307 14.91 -10.51 12.91
N LEU A 308 15.93 -10.01 13.60
CA LEU A 308 17.27 -9.84 13.03
C LEU A 308 17.89 -11.18 12.65
N LEU A 309 17.67 -12.23 13.45
CA LEU A 309 18.08 -13.59 13.13
C LEU A 309 17.35 -14.11 11.88
N LEU A 310 16.02 -13.91 11.78
CA LEU A 310 15.25 -14.29 10.59
C LEU A 310 15.67 -13.49 9.35
N ALA A 311 15.99 -12.20 9.49
CA ALA A 311 16.51 -11.37 8.40
C ALA A 311 17.90 -11.82 7.96
N LEU A 312 18.78 -12.15 8.92
CA LEU A 312 20.10 -12.73 8.66
C LEU A 312 19.97 -14.09 7.95
N LEU A 313 19.07 -14.96 8.42
CA LEU A 313 18.77 -16.25 7.80
C LEU A 313 18.17 -16.06 6.40
N GLY A 314 17.29 -15.08 6.21
CA GLY A 314 16.74 -14.72 4.91
C GLY A 314 17.84 -14.28 3.94
N GLY A 315 18.75 -13.41 4.38
CA GLY A 315 19.94 -13.02 3.62
C GLY A 315 20.83 -14.21 3.27
N LEU A 316 21.00 -15.15 4.19
CA LEU A 316 21.73 -16.39 3.93
C LEU A 316 21.03 -17.25 2.86
N VAL A 317 19.69 -17.36 2.92
CA VAL A 317 18.88 -18.06 1.91
C VAL A 317 19.02 -17.44 0.52
N LEU A 318 19.21 -16.12 0.40
CA LEU A 318 19.44 -15.47 -0.89
C LEU A 318 20.69 -16.00 -1.62
N ASN A 319 21.66 -16.59 -0.91
CA ASN A 319 22.82 -17.24 -1.52
C ASN A 319 22.47 -18.53 -2.29
N LEU A 320 21.34 -19.17 -1.98
CA LEU A 320 20.87 -20.38 -2.66
C LEU A 320 20.17 -20.07 -3.99
N MET A 321 19.94 -18.79 -4.30
CA MET A 321 19.28 -18.41 -5.54
C MET A 321 20.19 -18.61 -6.76
N PRO A 322 19.65 -19.15 -7.87
CA PRO A 322 20.43 -19.50 -9.05
C PRO A 322 21.18 -18.31 -9.70
N CYS A 323 20.72 -17.08 -9.51
CA CYS A 323 21.37 -15.89 -10.06
C CYS A 323 22.54 -15.36 -9.21
N VAL A 324 22.60 -15.74 -7.92
CA VAL A 324 23.56 -15.20 -6.94
C VAL A 324 24.74 -16.16 -6.75
N PHE A 325 24.44 -17.45 -6.72
CA PHE A 325 25.40 -18.55 -6.57
C PHE A 325 26.66 -18.43 -7.46
N PRO A 326 26.56 -18.07 -8.76
CA PRO A 326 27.71 -18.18 -9.66
C PRO A 326 28.75 -17.06 -9.50
N VAL A 327 28.30 -15.84 -9.19
CA VAL A 327 29.19 -14.72 -8.84
C VAL A 327 29.86 -15.00 -7.49
N LEU A 328 29.09 -15.60 -6.58
CA LEU A 328 29.57 -15.99 -5.26
C LEU A 328 30.67 -17.04 -5.32
N SER A 329 30.46 -18.13 -6.06
CA SER A 329 31.41 -19.23 -6.15
C SER A 329 32.76 -18.79 -6.72
N LEU A 330 32.76 -18.02 -7.82
CA LEU A 330 33.98 -17.53 -8.47
C LEU A 330 34.82 -16.67 -7.52
N LYS A 331 34.18 -15.77 -6.79
CA LYS A 331 34.87 -14.89 -5.85
C LYS A 331 35.28 -15.59 -4.55
N ALA A 332 34.46 -16.52 -4.06
CA ALA A 332 34.77 -17.30 -2.85
C ALA A 332 36.05 -18.11 -3.03
N LEU A 333 36.29 -18.62 -4.25
CA LEU A 333 37.51 -19.34 -4.60
C LEU A 333 38.74 -18.45 -4.76
N ALA A 334 38.57 -17.28 -5.37
CA ALA A 334 39.63 -16.27 -5.45
C ALA A 334 40.06 -15.83 -4.03
N LEU A 335 39.07 -15.58 -3.17
CA LEU A 335 39.29 -15.20 -1.78
C LEU A 335 39.88 -16.34 -0.95
N ALA A 336 39.43 -17.59 -1.13
CA ALA A 336 39.98 -18.76 -0.44
C ALA A 336 41.45 -18.99 -0.78
N LYS A 337 41.85 -18.78 -2.04
CA LYS A 337 43.26 -18.86 -2.48
C LYS A 337 44.10 -17.75 -1.84
N HIS A 338 43.56 -16.54 -1.72
CA HIS A 338 44.25 -15.42 -1.04
C HIS A 338 44.30 -15.60 0.48
N ALA A 339 43.27 -16.19 1.10
CA ALA A 339 43.20 -16.45 2.54
C ALA A 339 44.28 -17.42 3.03
N SER A 340 44.71 -18.35 2.17
CA SER A 340 45.83 -19.26 2.48
C SER A 340 47.23 -18.61 2.37
N LEU A 341 47.37 -17.53 1.59
CA LEU A 341 48.67 -16.90 1.30
C LEU A 341 48.88 -15.58 2.09
N HIS A 342 47.84 -14.75 2.19
CA HIS A 342 47.85 -13.45 2.88
C HIS A 342 46.54 -13.22 3.65
N PRO A 343 46.41 -13.74 4.90
CA PRO A 343 45.16 -13.73 5.65
C PRO A 343 44.65 -12.33 5.99
N ALA A 344 45.55 -11.36 6.25
CA ALA A 344 45.17 -9.97 6.50
C ALA A 344 44.51 -9.34 5.26
N HIS A 345 45.01 -9.65 4.07
CA HIS A 345 44.49 -9.09 2.82
C HIS A 345 43.12 -9.69 2.47
N ALA A 346 42.94 -11.00 2.71
CA ALA A 346 41.66 -11.68 2.51
C ALA A 346 40.55 -11.16 3.45
N ARG A 347 40.86 -10.86 4.72
CA ARG A 347 39.90 -10.22 5.65
C ARG A 347 39.47 -8.84 5.13
N ALA A 348 40.43 -8.05 4.65
CA ALA A 348 40.16 -6.72 4.15
C ALA A 348 39.29 -6.77 2.88
N GLU A 349 39.55 -7.72 1.95
CA GLU A 349 38.69 -7.95 0.79
C GLU A 349 37.27 -8.41 1.16
N GLY A 350 37.14 -9.31 2.15
CA GLY A 350 35.85 -9.76 2.67
C GLY A 350 35.02 -8.64 3.32
N LEU A 351 35.69 -7.76 4.10
CA LEU A 351 35.07 -6.57 4.69
C LEU A 351 34.65 -5.56 3.62
N ALA A 352 35.49 -5.31 2.62
CA ALA A 352 35.15 -4.40 1.53
C ALA A 352 33.96 -4.89 0.72
N TYR A 353 33.89 -6.19 0.42
CA TYR A 353 32.71 -6.81 -0.21
C TYR A 353 31.45 -6.63 0.63
N THR A 354 31.53 -6.93 1.93
CA THR A 354 30.42 -6.77 2.88
C THR A 354 29.94 -5.32 2.94
N ALA A 355 30.87 -4.36 3.00
CA ALA A 355 30.53 -2.95 3.00
C ALA A 355 29.78 -2.54 1.73
N GLY A 356 30.15 -3.06 0.56
CA GLY A 356 29.42 -2.84 -0.69
C GLY A 356 27.98 -3.37 -0.63
N VAL A 357 27.80 -4.60 -0.16
CA VAL A 357 26.47 -5.23 -0.01
C VAL A 357 25.60 -4.45 0.97
N VAL A 358 26.10 -4.17 2.18
CA VAL A 358 25.35 -3.47 3.23
C VAL A 358 25.02 -2.04 2.80
N ALA A 359 25.96 -1.32 2.16
CA ALA A 359 25.71 0.02 1.65
C ALA A 359 24.61 0.04 0.58
N SER A 360 24.56 -0.96 -0.32
CA SER A 360 23.48 -1.06 -1.31
C SER A 360 22.11 -1.32 -0.67
N PHE A 361 22.01 -2.22 0.32
CA PHE A 361 20.76 -2.46 1.04
C PHE A 361 20.31 -1.25 1.87
N LEU A 362 21.25 -0.55 2.52
CA LEU A 362 20.95 0.67 3.27
C LEU A 362 20.51 1.81 2.36
N LEU A 363 21.17 2.02 1.22
CA LEU A 363 20.76 3.02 0.23
C LEU A 363 19.33 2.75 -0.23
N PHE A 364 19.01 1.48 -0.51
CA PHE A 364 17.66 1.08 -0.90
C PHE A 364 16.63 1.34 0.21
N ALA A 365 16.96 0.98 1.46
CA ALA A 365 16.10 1.21 2.62
C ALA A 365 15.82 2.70 2.86
N VAL A 366 16.87 3.54 2.81
CA VAL A 366 16.76 5.00 2.99
C VAL A 366 15.91 5.61 1.88
N LEU A 367 16.09 5.20 0.63
CA LEU A 367 15.30 5.70 -0.49
C LEU A 367 13.82 5.33 -0.36
N LEU A 368 13.52 4.10 0.08
CA LEU A 368 12.15 3.68 0.36
C LEU A 368 11.51 4.47 1.50
N ILE A 369 12.19 4.60 2.64
CA ILE A 369 11.68 5.35 3.80
C ILE A 369 11.45 6.83 3.42
N GLY A 370 12.36 7.43 2.65
CA GLY A 370 12.21 8.80 2.17
C GLY A 370 11.00 8.99 1.26
N LEU A 371 10.72 8.03 0.37
CA LEU A 371 9.54 8.06 -0.50
C LEU A 371 8.23 7.84 0.28
N GLN A 372 8.24 7.00 1.32
CA GLN A 372 7.08 6.80 2.21
C GLN A 372 6.73 8.08 2.97
N GLN A 373 7.73 8.79 3.51
CA GLN A 373 7.53 10.08 4.19
C GLN A 373 7.00 11.18 3.25
N ALA A 374 7.24 11.05 1.95
CA ALA A 374 6.69 11.92 0.93
C ALA A 374 5.24 11.57 0.51
N GLY A 375 4.60 10.61 1.18
CA GLY A 375 3.20 10.22 0.92
C GLY A 375 2.99 9.42 -0.36
N GLN A 376 4.07 8.94 -0.99
CA GLN A 376 4.00 8.09 -2.19
C GLN A 376 3.87 6.63 -1.75
N SER A 377 2.77 5.97 -2.13
CA SER A 377 2.59 4.52 -1.93
C SER A 377 3.44 3.74 -2.93
N VAL A 378 4.75 3.64 -2.66
CA VAL A 378 5.68 2.88 -3.50
C VAL A 378 5.52 1.39 -3.19
N GLY A 379 4.84 0.68 -4.07
CA GLY A 379 4.68 -0.77 -4.00
C GLY A 379 5.95 -1.54 -4.34
N TRP A 380 6.21 -2.63 -3.63
CA TRP A 380 7.28 -3.54 -4.02
C TRP A 380 6.93 -4.25 -5.34
N GLY A 381 7.83 -4.18 -6.32
CA GLY A 381 7.58 -4.69 -7.68
C GLY A 381 7.19 -3.62 -8.71
N PHE A 382 7.06 -2.34 -8.34
CA PHE A 382 6.77 -1.25 -9.30
C PHE A 382 7.79 -1.20 -10.46
N GLN A 383 9.05 -1.59 -10.21
CA GLN A 383 10.10 -1.67 -11.22
C GLN A 383 9.72 -2.65 -12.33
N MET A 384 9.05 -3.76 -11.99
CA MET A 384 8.60 -4.77 -12.95
C MET A 384 7.40 -4.32 -13.77
N GLN A 385 6.73 -3.21 -13.43
CA GLN A 385 5.69 -2.61 -14.28
C GLN A 385 6.29 -1.81 -15.44
N SER A 386 7.59 -1.49 -15.41
CA SER A 386 8.27 -0.77 -16.48
C SER A 386 8.79 -1.75 -17.55
N PRO A 387 8.27 -1.69 -18.80
CA PRO A 387 8.72 -2.60 -19.87
C PRO A 387 10.20 -2.42 -20.21
N VAL A 388 10.70 -1.19 -20.07
CA VAL A 388 12.12 -0.86 -20.26
C VAL A 388 12.99 -1.58 -19.24
N PHE A 389 12.59 -1.57 -17.97
CA PHE A 389 13.32 -2.27 -16.91
C PHE A 389 13.30 -3.79 -17.12
N VAL A 390 12.13 -4.35 -17.44
CA VAL A 390 12.00 -5.79 -17.74
C VAL A 390 12.86 -6.18 -18.95
N GLY A 391 12.84 -5.41 -20.02
CA GLY A 391 13.68 -5.64 -21.20
C GLY A 391 15.19 -5.57 -20.91
N ALA A 392 15.63 -4.58 -20.12
CA ALA A 392 17.01 -4.50 -19.66
C ALA A 392 17.40 -5.73 -18.83
N MET A 393 16.48 -6.24 -18.01
CA MET A 393 16.71 -7.42 -17.18
C MET A 393 16.79 -8.71 -18.00
N VAL A 394 16.01 -8.85 -19.07
CA VAL A 394 16.12 -9.98 -20.03
C VAL A 394 17.54 -10.05 -20.59
N PHE A 395 18.10 -8.93 -21.05
CA PHE A 395 19.47 -8.91 -21.57
C PHE A 395 20.52 -9.16 -20.49
N LEU A 396 20.34 -8.62 -19.29
CA LEU A 396 21.25 -8.86 -18.17
C LEU A 396 21.29 -10.36 -17.82
N LEU A 397 20.14 -11.01 -17.64
CA LEU A 397 20.06 -12.43 -17.31
C LEU A 397 20.58 -13.31 -18.46
N LEU A 398 20.34 -12.92 -19.71
CA LEU A 398 20.93 -13.59 -20.87
C LEU A 398 22.46 -13.53 -20.81
N LEU A 399 23.04 -12.34 -20.62
CA LEU A 399 24.49 -12.16 -20.53
C LEU A 399 25.10 -12.92 -19.35
N VAL A 400 24.42 -12.92 -18.19
CA VAL A 400 24.83 -13.71 -17.04
C VAL A 400 24.81 -15.20 -17.39
N GLY A 401 23.69 -15.73 -17.90
CA GLY A 401 23.58 -17.14 -18.31
C GLY A 401 24.66 -17.54 -19.33
N MET A 402 24.94 -16.68 -20.31
CA MET A 402 26.00 -16.90 -21.30
C MET A 402 27.39 -16.91 -20.68
N ASN A 403 27.66 -16.02 -19.71
CA ASN A 403 28.88 -16.09 -18.93
C ASN A 403 28.99 -17.42 -18.17
N LEU A 404 27.91 -17.91 -17.56
CA LEU A 404 27.90 -19.17 -16.81
C LEU A 404 28.14 -20.40 -17.68
N SER A 405 27.57 -20.41 -18.87
CA SER A 405 27.81 -21.47 -19.86
C SER A 405 29.21 -21.43 -20.50
N GLY A 406 30.06 -20.47 -20.12
CA GLY A 406 31.44 -20.38 -20.61
C GLY A 406 31.57 -19.83 -22.04
N LEU A 407 30.51 -19.21 -22.58
CA LEU A 407 30.55 -18.59 -23.91
C LEU A 407 31.48 -17.37 -23.96
N PHE A 408 31.61 -16.64 -22.85
CA PHE A 408 32.57 -15.54 -22.67
C PHE A 408 32.84 -15.25 -21.17
N GLU A 409 33.98 -14.63 -20.87
CA GLU A 409 34.27 -14.11 -19.53
C GLU A 409 33.94 -12.61 -19.45
N LEU A 410 33.12 -12.17 -18.46
CA LEU A 410 32.76 -10.76 -18.25
C LEU A 410 33.91 -9.72 -18.34
N PRO A 411 35.16 -9.98 -17.89
CA PRO A 411 36.28 -9.06 -18.08
C PRO A 411 36.56 -8.66 -19.55
N VAL A 412 35.97 -9.38 -20.51
CA VAL A 412 36.13 -9.17 -21.96
C VAL A 412 35.14 -8.12 -22.51
N LEU A 413 34.02 -7.84 -21.83
CA LEU A 413 32.95 -6.94 -22.31
C LEU A 413 33.20 -5.46 -21.95
N LEU A 414 33.78 -5.17 -20.78
CA LEU A 414 33.97 -3.81 -20.23
C LEU A 414 35.37 -3.23 -20.49
N GLY A 415 35.91 -3.41 -21.70
CA GLY A 415 37.29 -3.08 -22.08
C GLY A 415 37.96 -1.96 -21.27
N GLY A 416 39.07 -2.27 -20.60
CA GLY A 416 39.92 -1.31 -19.86
C GLY A 416 39.33 -0.74 -18.57
N VAL A 417 38.09 -0.23 -18.58
CA VAL A 417 37.46 0.52 -17.48
C VAL A 417 36.84 -0.42 -16.43
N GLY A 418 36.24 -1.54 -16.85
CA GLY A 418 35.81 -2.57 -15.91
C GLY A 418 36.98 -3.30 -15.27
N HIS A 419 38.05 -3.53 -16.04
CA HIS A 419 39.25 -4.24 -15.57
C HIS A 419 40.02 -3.47 -14.47
N THR A 420 39.96 -2.13 -14.46
CA THR A 420 40.53 -1.30 -13.38
C THR A 420 39.61 -1.22 -12.16
N LEU A 421 38.28 -1.21 -12.33
CA LEU A 421 37.33 -1.22 -11.23
C LEU A 421 37.19 -2.59 -10.56
N THR A 422 37.33 -3.72 -11.26
CA THR A 422 37.13 -5.08 -10.71
C THR A 422 38.39 -5.94 -10.69
N ARG A 423 39.59 -5.33 -10.70
CA ARG A 423 40.87 -6.08 -10.65
C ARG A 423 40.92 -6.97 -9.39
N SER A 424 41.04 -8.28 -9.60
CA SER A 424 41.17 -9.29 -8.54
C SER A 424 42.39 -8.96 -7.66
N GLY A 425 42.16 -8.63 -6.38
CA GLY A 425 43.19 -8.24 -5.40
C GLY A 425 43.04 -6.84 -4.78
N SER A 426 42.15 -5.97 -5.31
CA SER A 426 41.96 -4.61 -4.78
C SER A 426 40.71 -4.48 -3.92
N LEU A 427 40.84 -3.79 -2.78
CA LEU A 427 39.74 -3.44 -1.87
C LEU A 427 38.56 -2.76 -2.59
N ARG A 428 38.85 -1.83 -3.49
CA ARG A 428 37.83 -1.12 -4.29
C ARG A 428 37.07 -2.07 -5.20
N GLY A 429 37.77 -2.99 -5.86
CA GLY A 429 37.13 -4.01 -6.69
C GLY A 429 36.26 -4.93 -5.86
N SER A 430 36.66 -5.21 -4.62
CA SER A 430 35.84 -6.03 -3.74
C SER A 430 34.54 -5.38 -3.31
N PHE A 431 34.56 -4.08 -3.01
CA PHE A 431 33.38 -3.26 -2.73
C PHE A 431 32.39 -3.23 -3.91
N PHE A 432 32.84 -2.89 -5.12
CA PHE A 432 31.96 -2.81 -6.29
C PHE A 432 31.42 -4.18 -6.72
N THR A 433 32.15 -5.28 -6.44
CA THR A 433 31.59 -6.62 -6.65
C THR A 433 30.41 -6.88 -5.71
N GLY A 434 30.43 -6.34 -4.48
CA GLY A 434 29.31 -6.41 -3.53
C GLY A 434 28.08 -5.68 -4.06
N VAL A 435 28.27 -4.46 -4.57
CA VAL A 435 27.21 -3.67 -5.21
C VAL A 435 26.61 -4.40 -6.41
N LEU A 436 27.46 -4.95 -7.28
CA LEU A 436 27.02 -5.73 -8.45
C LEU A 436 26.24 -6.99 -8.03
N ALA A 437 26.66 -7.66 -6.96
CA ALA A 437 25.97 -8.84 -6.45
C ALA A 437 24.54 -8.51 -6.01
N VAL A 438 24.32 -7.39 -5.31
CA VAL A 438 22.97 -6.94 -4.92
C VAL A 438 22.14 -6.58 -6.16
N ALA A 439 22.70 -5.85 -7.12
CA ALA A 439 21.99 -5.45 -8.34
C ALA A 439 21.52 -6.64 -9.19
N VAL A 440 22.35 -7.68 -9.32
CA VAL A 440 22.01 -8.91 -10.08
C VAL A 440 21.05 -9.82 -9.28
N ALA A 441 21.05 -9.73 -7.94
CA ALA A 441 20.15 -10.51 -7.10
C ALA A 441 18.70 -10.01 -7.16
N THR A 442 18.46 -8.71 -7.32
CA THR A 442 17.14 -8.06 -7.29
C THR A 442 15.99 -8.80 -8.01
N PRO A 443 16.15 -9.35 -9.22
CA PRO A 443 15.05 -9.99 -9.95
C PRO A 443 14.63 -11.32 -9.34
N CYS A 444 15.57 -12.07 -8.80
CA CYS A 444 15.32 -13.38 -8.22
C CYS A 444 14.95 -13.31 -6.73
N THR A 445 15.33 -12.24 -6.03
CA THR A 445 15.01 -12.01 -4.61
C THR A 445 13.61 -11.42 -4.40
N ALA A 446 12.95 -10.96 -5.46
CA ALA A 446 11.66 -10.26 -5.40
C ALA A 446 10.56 -11.00 -4.59
N PRO A 447 10.32 -12.32 -4.77
CA PRO A 447 9.29 -13.03 -4.00
C PRO A 447 9.60 -13.16 -2.51
N PHE A 448 10.89 -13.18 -2.14
CA PHE A 448 11.32 -13.37 -0.76
C PHE A 448 11.47 -12.05 -0.01
N MET A 449 11.71 -10.94 -0.73
CA MET A 449 11.80 -9.60 -0.15
C MET A 449 10.43 -8.99 0.20
N ALA A 450 9.32 -9.50 -0.36
CA ALA A 450 7.97 -8.95 -0.14
C ALA A 450 7.54 -8.93 1.33
N THR A 451 7.85 -9.99 2.10
CA THR A 451 7.53 -10.06 3.53
C THR A 451 8.41 -9.12 4.37
N ALA A 452 9.70 -9.02 4.04
CA ALA A 452 10.62 -8.09 4.68
C ALA A 452 10.23 -6.62 4.43
N LEU A 453 9.73 -6.32 3.22
CA LEU A 453 9.24 -4.99 2.85
C LEU A 453 7.88 -4.65 3.49
N GLY A 454 6.95 -5.60 3.57
CA GLY A 454 5.69 -5.41 4.30
C GLY A 454 5.91 -5.06 5.79
N PHE A 455 6.90 -5.70 6.42
CA PHE A 455 7.34 -5.30 7.76
C PHE A 455 8.02 -3.92 7.77
N ALA A 456 8.94 -3.67 6.82
CA ALA A 456 9.66 -2.39 6.78
C ALA A 456 8.76 -1.16 6.58
N LEU A 457 7.59 -1.35 5.97
CA LEU A 457 6.53 -0.34 5.78
C LEU A 457 5.78 0.00 7.07
N THR A 458 5.69 -0.95 8.01
CA THR A 458 4.91 -0.80 9.26
C THR A 458 5.81 -0.63 10.48
N ALA A 459 7.12 -0.82 10.33
CA ALA A 459 8.10 -0.71 11.40
C ALA A 459 8.73 0.70 11.50
N PRO A 460 9.17 1.12 12.70
CA PRO A 460 9.92 2.37 12.87
C PRO A 460 11.17 2.43 11.96
N PRO A 461 11.57 3.62 11.45
CA PRO A 461 12.66 3.76 10.48
C PRO A 461 13.97 3.06 10.90
N ILE A 462 14.32 3.11 12.18
CA ILE A 462 15.54 2.48 12.72
C ILE A 462 15.44 0.95 12.66
N ALA A 463 14.27 0.38 12.97
CA ALA A 463 14.06 -1.07 12.91
C ALA A 463 14.15 -1.57 11.46
N SER A 464 13.59 -0.84 10.50
CA SER A 464 13.70 -1.14 9.08
C SER A 464 15.17 -1.11 8.60
N LEU A 465 15.96 -0.11 8.99
CA LEU A 465 17.38 -0.04 8.67
C LEU A 465 18.18 -1.20 9.27
N LEU A 466 17.88 -1.61 10.50
CA LEU A 466 18.50 -2.76 11.16
C LEU A 466 18.17 -4.08 10.44
N VAL A 467 16.93 -4.26 9.99
CA VAL A 467 16.51 -5.44 9.22
C VAL A 467 17.21 -5.51 7.86
N PHE A 468 17.26 -4.41 7.10
CA PHE A 468 18.00 -4.36 5.83
C PHE A 468 19.51 -4.58 6.01
N THR A 469 20.07 -4.08 7.12
CA THR A 469 21.47 -4.34 7.49
C THR A 469 21.68 -5.82 7.80
N ALA A 470 20.81 -6.44 8.60
CA ALA A 470 20.89 -7.86 8.92
C ALA A 470 20.75 -8.74 7.67
N LEU A 471 19.87 -8.37 6.75
CA LEU A 471 19.67 -9.08 5.48
C LEU A 471 20.90 -8.96 4.56
N GLY A 472 21.49 -7.76 4.46
CA GLY A 472 22.75 -7.54 3.74
C GLY A 472 23.94 -8.29 4.38
N LEU A 473 24.02 -8.31 5.71
CA LEU A 473 25.01 -9.11 6.45
C LEU A 473 24.81 -10.60 6.22
N GLY A 474 23.57 -11.09 6.17
CA GLY A 474 23.24 -12.49 5.85
C GLY A 474 23.71 -12.90 4.46
N LEU A 475 23.51 -12.02 3.46
CA LEU A 475 24.00 -12.23 2.10
C LEU A 475 25.55 -12.26 2.06
N ALA A 476 26.21 -11.37 2.80
CA ALA A 476 27.68 -11.30 2.83
C ALA A 476 28.36 -12.31 3.76
N LEU A 477 27.59 -12.97 4.65
CA LEU A 477 28.08 -13.86 5.69
C LEU A 477 29.05 -14.94 5.20
N PRO A 478 28.79 -15.66 4.08
CA PRO A 478 29.70 -16.70 3.60
C PRO A 478 31.12 -16.18 3.30
N PHE A 479 31.25 -14.96 2.78
CA PHE A 479 32.56 -14.35 2.48
C PHE A 479 33.28 -13.85 3.72
N LEU A 480 32.54 -13.28 4.66
CA LEU A 480 33.07 -12.89 5.97
C LEU A 480 33.65 -14.12 6.68
N LEU A 481 32.92 -15.23 6.68
CA LEU A 481 33.37 -16.50 7.26
C LEU A 481 34.64 -17.02 6.59
N ILE A 482 34.71 -17.03 5.25
CA ILE A 482 35.90 -17.46 4.51
C ILE A 482 37.12 -16.56 4.80
N GLY A 483 36.92 -15.25 4.92
CA GLY A 483 37.98 -14.30 5.21
C GLY A 483 38.52 -14.37 6.65
N PHE A 484 37.64 -14.56 7.64
CA PHE A 484 38.03 -14.62 9.06
C PHE A 484 38.44 -16.01 9.53
N MET A 485 37.82 -17.06 9.01
CA MET A 485 38.06 -18.46 9.39
C MET A 485 38.65 -19.26 8.23
N PRO A 486 39.99 -19.34 8.09
CA PRO A 486 40.64 -20.09 7.01
C PRO A 486 40.37 -21.61 7.07
N GLY A 487 39.83 -22.12 8.17
CA GLY A 487 39.36 -23.51 8.29
C GLY A 487 38.17 -23.83 7.40
N PHE A 488 37.21 -22.91 7.24
CA PHE A 488 36.06 -23.08 6.35
C PHE A 488 36.48 -23.13 4.87
N ALA A 489 37.53 -22.39 4.50
CA ALA A 489 38.10 -22.44 3.16
C ALA A 489 38.67 -23.83 2.79
N ARG A 490 39.04 -24.65 3.78
CA ARG A 490 39.51 -26.04 3.56
C ARG A 490 38.36 -27.04 3.37
N LEU A 491 37.15 -26.68 3.79
CA LEU A 491 35.94 -27.50 3.62
C LEU A 491 35.38 -27.41 2.19
N LEU A 492 35.70 -26.32 1.47
CA LEU A 492 35.26 -26.16 0.09
C LEU A 492 35.96 -27.16 -0.85
N PRO A 493 35.21 -27.83 -1.74
CA PRO A 493 35.81 -28.70 -2.75
C PRO A 493 36.76 -27.89 -3.64
N ARG A 494 37.90 -28.48 -4.01
CA ARG A 494 38.89 -27.83 -4.87
C ARG A 494 38.24 -27.45 -6.21
N PRO A 495 38.50 -26.23 -6.74
CA PRO A 495 38.01 -25.84 -8.06
C PRO A 495 38.51 -26.83 -9.11
N GLY A 496 37.59 -27.31 -9.95
CA GLY A 496 37.84 -28.35 -10.95
C GLY A 496 36.63 -28.58 -11.84
N ALA A 497 36.64 -29.65 -12.63
CA ALA A 497 35.63 -29.92 -13.67
C ALA A 497 34.18 -30.01 -13.15
N TRP A 498 33.97 -30.42 -11.90
CA TRP A 498 32.63 -30.46 -11.29
C TRP A 498 32.00 -29.05 -11.20
N MET A 499 32.82 -28.04 -10.90
CA MET A 499 32.35 -26.67 -10.75
C MET A 499 31.94 -26.05 -12.08
N GLU A 500 32.69 -26.31 -13.15
CA GLU A 500 32.30 -25.87 -14.50
C GLU A 500 31.01 -26.56 -14.97
N ARG A 501 30.82 -27.85 -14.63
CA ARG A 501 29.54 -28.55 -14.90
C ARG A 501 28.38 -27.96 -14.10
N LEU A 502 28.58 -27.67 -12.82
CA LEU A 502 27.55 -27.05 -11.97
C LEU A 502 27.22 -25.63 -12.46
N ARG A 503 28.23 -24.84 -12.81
CA ARG A 503 28.08 -23.50 -13.40
C ARG A 503 27.29 -23.56 -14.71
N GLY A 504 27.62 -24.50 -15.59
CA GLY A 504 26.87 -24.75 -16.82
C GLY A 504 25.42 -25.18 -16.56
N LEU A 505 25.18 -26.03 -15.55
CA LEU A 505 23.84 -26.46 -15.15
C LEU A 505 23.00 -25.29 -14.61
N LEU A 506 23.60 -24.42 -13.80
CA LEU A 506 22.94 -23.24 -13.23
C LEU A 506 22.66 -22.13 -14.25
N ALA A 507 23.28 -22.18 -15.44
CA ALA A 507 22.94 -21.28 -16.54
C ALA A 507 21.50 -21.51 -17.04
N PHE A 508 21.00 -22.75 -17.02
CA PHE A 508 19.67 -23.08 -17.56
C PHE A 508 18.51 -22.43 -16.77
N PRO A 509 18.45 -22.48 -15.42
CA PRO A 509 17.47 -21.72 -14.66
C PRO A 509 17.49 -20.20 -14.93
N VAL A 510 18.69 -19.63 -15.15
CA VAL A 510 18.84 -18.21 -15.48
C VAL A 510 18.27 -17.90 -16.87
N TYR A 511 18.52 -18.76 -17.87
CA TYR A 511 17.89 -18.64 -19.18
C TYR A 511 16.36 -18.80 -19.13
N LEU A 512 15.86 -19.75 -18.34
CA LEU A 512 14.41 -19.90 -18.13
C LEU A 512 13.79 -18.64 -17.51
N SER A 513 14.50 -18.00 -16.57
CA SER A 513 14.07 -16.72 -15.98
C SER A 513 14.05 -15.59 -17.02
N ALA A 514 15.04 -15.52 -17.91
CA ALA A 514 15.06 -14.56 -19.01
C ALA A 514 13.89 -14.79 -20.00
N ILE A 515 13.59 -16.05 -20.33
CA ILE A 515 12.44 -16.42 -21.17
C ILE A 515 11.12 -16.04 -20.49
N TRP A 516 11.00 -16.26 -19.18
CA TRP A 516 9.82 -15.87 -18.43
C TRP A 516 9.64 -14.34 -18.40
N LEU A 517 10.71 -13.57 -18.17
CA LEU A 517 10.66 -12.11 -18.25
C LEU A 517 10.33 -11.61 -19.66
N LEU A 518 10.77 -12.30 -20.71
CA LEU A 518 10.39 -12.01 -22.08
C LEU A 518 8.88 -12.22 -22.30
N TRP A 519 8.30 -13.27 -21.71
CA TRP A 519 6.85 -13.49 -21.73
C TRP A 519 6.10 -12.39 -20.95
N VAL A 520 6.61 -11.98 -19.78
CA VAL A 520 6.08 -10.84 -19.01
C VAL A 520 6.12 -9.55 -19.86
N LEU A 521 7.24 -9.28 -20.53
CA LEU A 521 7.37 -8.13 -21.43
C LEU A 521 6.36 -8.18 -22.57
N GLY A 522 6.08 -9.37 -23.11
CA GLY A 522 5.03 -9.58 -24.09
C GLY A 522 3.63 -9.21 -23.58
N ARG A 523 3.37 -9.47 -22.30
CA ARG A 523 2.11 -9.06 -21.64
C ARG A 523 2.05 -7.54 -21.39
N GLN A 524 3.19 -6.88 -21.25
CA GLN A 524 3.25 -5.44 -20.99
C GLN A 524 3.23 -4.59 -22.25
N ALA A 525 4.06 -4.93 -23.23
CA ALA A 525 4.35 -4.12 -24.41
C ALA A 525 4.11 -4.87 -25.75
N GLY A 526 3.39 -6.00 -25.69
CA GLY A 526 2.97 -6.76 -26.86
C GLY A 526 4.03 -7.70 -27.46
N SER A 527 3.61 -8.51 -28.42
CA SER A 527 4.47 -9.49 -29.11
C SER A 527 5.59 -8.83 -29.92
N ASN A 528 5.36 -7.64 -30.49
CA ASN A 528 6.39 -6.88 -31.21
C ASN A 528 7.61 -6.57 -30.33
N SER A 529 7.37 -6.19 -29.07
CA SER A 529 8.44 -5.99 -28.08
C SER A 529 9.22 -7.27 -27.80
N MET A 530 8.55 -8.42 -27.75
CA MET A 530 9.23 -9.72 -27.61
C MET A 530 10.15 -10.00 -28.80
N VAL A 531 9.67 -9.75 -30.03
CA VAL A 531 10.46 -9.95 -31.24
C VAL A 531 11.70 -9.04 -31.25
N LEU A 532 11.53 -7.75 -30.89
CA LEU A 532 12.66 -6.81 -30.76
C LEU A 532 13.71 -7.30 -29.75
N MET A 533 13.29 -7.82 -28.60
CA MET A 533 14.21 -8.38 -27.61
C MET A 533 14.91 -9.66 -28.11
N LEU A 534 14.20 -10.53 -28.84
CA LEU A 534 14.80 -11.73 -29.44
C LEU A 534 15.82 -11.36 -30.53
N CYS A 535 15.53 -10.34 -31.34
CA CYS A 535 16.48 -9.80 -32.31
C CYS A 535 17.73 -9.25 -31.62
N GLY A 536 17.57 -8.45 -30.56
CA GLY A 536 18.69 -7.95 -29.75
C GLY A 536 19.51 -9.09 -29.11
N SER A 537 18.83 -10.11 -28.58
CA SER A 537 19.46 -11.29 -27.95
C SER A 537 20.27 -12.08 -28.96
N THR A 538 19.70 -12.30 -30.15
CA THR A 538 20.40 -12.95 -31.28
C THR A 538 21.60 -12.12 -31.73
N GLY A 539 21.46 -10.78 -31.76
CA GLY A 539 22.56 -9.85 -32.04
C GLY A 539 23.72 -9.97 -31.05
N ILE A 540 23.44 -10.10 -29.75
CA ILE A 540 24.46 -10.37 -28.71
C ILE A 540 25.19 -11.68 -28.99
N VAL A 541 24.44 -12.75 -29.22
CA VAL A 541 25.00 -14.08 -29.50
C VAL A 541 25.89 -14.04 -30.73
N PHE A 542 25.45 -13.37 -31.79
CA PHE A 542 26.21 -13.19 -33.02
C PHE A 542 27.48 -12.36 -32.82
N ALA A 543 27.40 -11.25 -32.08
CA ALA A 543 28.56 -10.42 -31.75
C ALA A 543 29.63 -11.17 -30.95
N LEU A 544 29.21 -12.00 -29.98
CA LEU A 544 30.10 -12.84 -29.19
C LEU A 544 30.72 -13.96 -30.03
N TRP A 545 29.94 -14.59 -30.92
CA TRP A 545 30.41 -15.61 -31.85
C TRP A 545 31.45 -15.05 -32.83
N LEU A 546 31.19 -13.88 -33.44
CA LEU A 546 32.13 -13.14 -34.27
C LEU A 546 33.42 -12.82 -33.52
N ARG A 547 33.29 -12.43 -32.25
CA ARG A 547 34.45 -12.12 -31.39
C ARG A 547 35.33 -13.34 -31.17
N LYS A 548 34.72 -14.51 -30.92
CA LYS A 548 35.41 -15.78 -30.65
C LYS A 548 36.07 -16.39 -31.90
N ASN A 549 35.39 -16.38 -33.04
CA ASN A 549 35.81 -17.16 -34.22
C ASN A 549 36.68 -16.40 -35.22
N ILE A 550 36.75 -15.07 -35.16
CA ILE A 550 37.61 -14.27 -36.05
C ILE A 550 38.85 -13.80 -35.29
N PRO A 551 40.05 -14.36 -35.48
CA PRO A 551 41.22 -14.02 -34.67
C PRO A 551 41.84 -12.64 -34.94
N SER A 552 41.54 -11.97 -36.07
CA SER A 552 42.17 -10.70 -36.46
C SER A 552 41.56 -9.46 -35.75
N PRO A 553 42.38 -8.55 -35.17
CA PRO A 553 41.93 -7.33 -34.51
C PRO A 553 41.67 -6.19 -35.53
N SER A 554 40.81 -6.43 -36.53
CA SER A 554 40.47 -5.38 -37.49
C SER A 554 39.55 -4.32 -36.88
N LEU A 555 39.73 -3.06 -37.27
CA LEU A 555 38.86 -1.94 -36.88
C LEU A 555 37.39 -2.25 -37.22
N PHE A 556 37.17 -2.93 -38.36
CA PHE A 556 35.87 -3.40 -38.82
C PHE A 556 35.20 -4.36 -37.83
N LYS A 557 35.93 -5.32 -37.25
CA LYS A 557 35.41 -6.25 -36.23
C LYS A 557 34.99 -5.51 -34.95
N LYS A 558 35.78 -4.52 -34.51
CA LYS A 558 35.45 -3.69 -33.34
C LYS A 558 34.20 -2.86 -33.59
N ILE A 559 34.09 -2.26 -34.77
CA ILE A 559 32.91 -1.49 -35.20
C ILE A 559 31.67 -2.39 -35.26
N LEU A 560 31.77 -3.59 -35.85
CA LEU A 560 30.66 -4.52 -35.97
C LEU A 560 30.15 -5.00 -34.60
N VAL A 561 31.06 -5.37 -33.69
CA VAL A 561 30.70 -5.75 -32.30
C VAL A 561 30.09 -4.57 -31.55
N MET A 562 30.62 -3.35 -31.71
CA MET A 562 30.05 -2.14 -31.12
C MET A 562 28.66 -1.81 -31.67
N ILE A 563 28.40 -2.02 -32.96
CA ILE A 563 27.08 -1.79 -33.57
C ILE A 563 26.03 -2.74 -32.98
N PHE A 564 26.35 -4.04 -32.86
CA PHE A 564 25.41 -5.01 -32.27
C PHE A 564 25.20 -4.78 -30.75
N LEU A 565 26.24 -4.36 -30.02
CA LEU A 565 26.11 -3.96 -28.61
C LEU A 565 25.39 -2.61 -28.44
N ALA A 566 25.54 -1.67 -29.36
CA ALA A 566 24.82 -0.39 -29.36
C ALA A 566 23.35 -0.54 -29.81
N GLY A 567 23.01 -1.64 -30.49
CA GLY A 567 21.63 -2.00 -30.80
C GLY A 567 20.78 -2.34 -29.57
N LEU A 568 21.40 -2.68 -28.43
CA LEU A 568 20.70 -2.97 -27.16
C LEU A 568 19.83 -1.82 -26.65
N PRO A 569 20.39 -0.62 -26.37
CA PRO A 569 19.59 0.51 -25.94
C PRO A 569 18.58 0.93 -27.01
N VAL A 570 18.86 0.73 -28.31
CA VAL A 570 17.90 1.00 -29.40
C VAL A 570 16.71 0.04 -29.35
N CYS A 571 16.93 -1.26 -29.16
CA CYS A 571 15.86 -2.24 -29.00
C CYS A 571 15.02 -1.95 -27.75
N ILE A 572 15.65 -1.52 -26.65
CA ILE A 572 14.97 -1.14 -25.41
C ILE A 572 14.15 0.15 -25.63
N LEU A 573 14.73 1.19 -26.23
CA LEU A 573 14.03 2.46 -26.49
C LEU A 573 12.91 2.29 -27.53
N ALA A 574 13.07 1.40 -28.50
CA ALA A 574 12.04 1.07 -29.48
C ALA A 574 10.79 0.45 -28.84
N THR A 575 10.91 -0.21 -27.67
CA THR A 575 9.74 -0.71 -26.91
C THR A 575 8.87 0.41 -26.37
N LEU A 576 9.44 1.59 -26.07
CA LEU A 576 8.65 2.76 -25.65
C LEU A 576 7.84 3.33 -26.81
N HIS A 577 8.38 3.28 -28.03
CA HIS A 577 7.72 3.78 -29.23
C HIS A 577 6.68 2.83 -29.83
N HIS A 578 6.81 1.52 -29.55
CA HIS A 578 5.86 0.49 -30.01
C HIS A 578 4.86 0.10 -28.92
N MET A 579 4.72 0.89 -27.85
CA MET A 579 3.60 0.72 -26.92
C MET A 579 2.30 0.90 -27.71
N PRO A 580 1.45 -0.13 -27.84
CA PRO A 580 0.17 0.03 -28.50
C PRO A 580 -0.69 1.01 -27.69
N ASP A 581 -1.39 1.93 -28.38
CA ASP A 581 -2.35 2.87 -27.75
C ASP A 581 -3.47 2.12 -27.02
N GLU A 582 -3.78 0.90 -27.49
CA GLU A 582 -4.64 -0.04 -26.79
C GLU A 582 -3.78 -1.05 -26.02
N ARG A 583 -3.93 -1.03 -24.68
CA ARG A 583 -3.29 -1.99 -23.79
C ARG A 583 -3.61 -3.41 -24.28
N PRO A 584 -2.62 -4.30 -24.48
CA PRO A 584 -2.89 -5.66 -24.90
C PRO A 584 -3.88 -6.29 -23.91
N GLN A 585 -5.08 -6.63 -24.39
CA GLN A 585 -6.15 -7.14 -23.54
C GLN A 585 -5.65 -8.37 -22.79
N PHE A 586 -5.79 -8.33 -21.45
CA PHE A 586 -5.64 -9.53 -20.65
C PHE A 586 -6.66 -10.54 -21.19
N ALA A 587 -6.19 -11.68 -21.70
CA ALA A 587 -7.06 -12.79 -22.09
C ALA A 587 -7.82 -13.28 -20.84
N LEU A 588 -8.99 -12.70 -20.61
CA LEU A 588 -9.94 -13.09 -19.58
C LEU A 588 -10.48 -14.47 -19.94
N ALA A 589 -10.74 -15.29 -18.93
CA ALA A 589 -11.61 -16.44 -19.13
C ALA A 589 -13.03 -15.97 -19.49
N GLU A 590 -13.83 -16.85 -20.10
CA GLU A 590 -15.20 -16.55 -20.55
C GLU A 590 -16.13 -16.06 -19.40
N ASP A 591 -15.76 -16.37 -18.15
CA ASP A 591 -16.45 -16.02 -16.92
C ASP A 591 -15.73 -14.94 -16.07
N GLU A 592 -14.68 -14.30 -16.61
CA GLU A 592 -13.95 -13.21 -15.96
C GLU A 592 -14.32 -11.86 -16.60
N VAL A 593 -14.37 -10.80 -15.78
CA VAL A 593 -14.59 -9.41 -16.23
C VAL A 593 -13.40 -8.56 -15.80
N LEU A 594 -12.99 -7.59 -16.62
CA LEU A 594 -11.96 -6.63 -16.23
C LEU A 594 -12.47 -5.71 -15.12
N TYR A 595 -11.61 -5.41 -14.15
CA TYR A 595 -11.93 -4.49 -13.09
C TYR A 595 -11.97 -3.04 -13.58
N SER A 596 -13.04 -2.33 -13.21
CA SER A 596 -13.08 -0.87 -13.10
C SER A 596 -13.92 -0.49 -11.88
N ALA A 597 -13.69 0.68 -11.30
CA ALA A 597 -14.45 1.13 -10.13
C ALA A 597 -15.97 1.20 -10.44
N SER A 598 -16.33 1.73 -11.61
CA SER A 598 -17.71 1.84 -12.07
C SER A 598 -18.38 0.49 -12.34
N ALA A 599 -17.65 -0.49 -12.88
CA ALA A 599 -18.18 -1.83 -13.11
C ALA A 599 -18.43 -2.58 -11.79
N LEU A 600 -17.53 -2.42 -10.81
CA LEU A 600 -17.72 -3.00 -9.48
C LEU A 600 -18.96 -2.41 -8.80
N GLU A 601 -19.11 -1.09 -8.80
CA GLU A 601 -20.28 -0.40 -8.25
C GLU A 601 -21.58 -0.82 -8.94
N ALA A 602 -21.58 -0.93 -10.28
CA ALA A 602 -22.74 -1.36 -11.04
C ALA A 602 -23.15 -2.80 -10.72
N LEU A 603 -22.19 -3.73 -10.60
CA LEU A 603 -22.47 -5.12 -10.22
C LEU A 603 -22.98 -5.23 -8.78
N ARG A 604 -22.45 -4.41 -7.86
CA ARG A 604 -22.93 -4.33 -6.48
C ARG A 604 -24.33 -3.74 -6.39
N ALA A 605 -24.63 -2.69 -7.15
CA ALA A 605 -25.97 -2.09 -7.21
C ALA A 605 -27.02 -3.07 -7.78
N GLN A 606 -26.61 -4.00 -8.65
CA GLN A 606 -27.45 -5.09 -9.14
C GLN A 606 -27.62 -6.25 -8.14
N GLY A 607 -27.03 -6.15 -6.94
CA GLY A 607 -27.09 -7.20 -5.92
C GLY A 607 -26.29 -8.46 -6.28
N LYS A 608 -25.29 -8.35 -7.16
CA LYS A 608 -24.43 -9.50 -7.51
C LYS A 608 -23.22 -9.58 -6.55
N PRO A 609 -22.89 -10.77 -6.02
CA PRO A 609 -21.64 -10.94 -5.30
C PRO A 609 -20.46 -10.89 -6.27
N VAL A 610 -19.37 -10.26 -5.86
CA VAL A 610 -18.19 -10.04 -6.71
C VAL A 610 -16.94 -10.54 -6.01
N PHE A 611 -16.08 -11.26 -6.74
CA PHE A 611 -14.75 -11.64 -6.28
C PHE A 611 -13.70 -10.91 -7.11
N VAL A 612 -12.92 -10.03 -6.48
CA VAL A 612 -11.85 -9.26 -7.14
C VAL A 612 -10.51 -9.95 -6.94
N ASP A 613 -9.88 -10.35 -8.04
CA ASP A 613 -8.50 -10.86 -8.15
C ASP A 613 -7.58 -9.74 -8.64
N ALA A 614 -6.91 -9.04 -7.72
CA ALA A 614 -5.87 -8.09 -8.05
C ALA A 614 -4.54 -8.81 -8.26
N THR A 615 -4.08 -8.83 -9.51
CA THR A 615 -3.07 -9.76 -10.02
C THR A 615 -2.04 -9.08 -10.90
N ALA A 616 -0.96 -9.78 -11.25
CA ALA A 616 -0.02 -9.35 -12.27
C ALA A 616 0.69 -10.54 -12.93
N ALA A 617 1.12 -10.38 -14.18
CA ALA A 617 1.88 -11.40 -14.92
C ALA A 617 3.26 -11.67 -14.29
N TRP A 618 3.92 -10.64 -13.76
CA TRP A 618 5.21 -10.74 -13.07
C TRP A 618 5.07 -11.21 -11.61
N CYS A 619 3.86 -11.28 -11.07
CA CYS A 619 3.62 -11.72 -9.70
C CYS A 619 3.53 -13.25 -9.63
N ILE A 620 4.62 -13.90 -9.23
CA ILE A 620 4.71 -15.38 -9.21
C ILE A 620 3.68 -16.02 -8.28
N THR A 621 3.43 -15.40 -7.12
CA THR A 621 2.43 -15.85 -6.14
C THR A 621 1.02 -15.75 -6.72
N CYS A 622 0.73 -14.70 -7.47
CA CYS A 622 -0.54 -14.52 -8.16
C CYS A 622 -0.76 -15.64 -9.20
N GLN A 623 0.26 -15.94 -10.01
CA GLN A 623 0.20 -17.01 -11.01
C GLN A 623 0.04 -18.40 -10.37
N LEU A 624 0.67 -18.63 -9.20
CA LEU A 624 0.52 -19.85 -8.43
C LEU A 624 -0.91 -19.98 -7.89
N ASN A 625 -1.41 -18.97 -7.19
CA ASN A 625 -2.78 -18.94 -6.65
C ASN A 625 -3.83 -19.13 -7.75
N LYS A 626 -3.62 -18.54 -8.92
CA LYS A 626 -4.50 -18.74 -10.08
C LYS A 626 -4.58 -20.23 -10.45
N LYS A 627 -3.45 -20.94 -10.51
CA LYS A 627 -3.43 -22.38 -10.83
C LYS A 627 -3.94 -23.27 -9.70
N VAL A 628 -3.59 -22.99 -8.45
CA VAL A 628 -3.89 -23.91 -7.33
C VAL A 628 -5.26 -23.70 -6.71
N ALA A 629 -5.83 -22.49 -6.83
CA ALA A 629 -7.12 -22.12 -6.26
C ALA A 629 -8.09 -21.56 -7.32
N LEU A 630 -7.78 -20.42 -7.96
CA LEU A 630 -8.79 -19.64 -8.70
C LEU A 630 -9.24 -20.27 -10.03
N SER A 631 -8.43 -21.08 -10.68
CA SER A 631 -8.76 -21.77 -11.93
C SER A 631 -9.23 -23.22 -11.71
N ARG A 632 -9.48 -23.63 -10.45
CA ARG A 632 -9.99 -24.97 -10.14
C ARG A 632 -11.43 -25.13 -10.64
N PRO A 633 -11.78 -26.25 -11.30
CA PRO A 633 -13.14 -26.48 -11.79
C PRO A 633 -14.19 -26.46 -10.68
N GLY A 634 -13.85 -26.95 -9.48
CA GLY A 634 -14.76 -26.98 -8.33
C GLY A 634 -15.17 -25.57 -7.90
N LEU A 635 -14.19 -24.70 -7.66
CA LEU A 635 -14.42 -23.29 -7.36
C LEU A 635 -15.20 -22.56 -8.47
N ARG A 636 -14.82 -22.75 -9.74
CA ARG A 636 -15.51 -22.11 -10.88
C ARG A 636 -16.97 -22.52 -11.00
N ALA A 637 -17.27 -23.79 -10.72
CA ALA A 637 -18.65 -24.28 -10.66
C ALA A 637 -19.43 -23.66 -9.48
N GLU A 638 -18.80 -23.50 -8.31
CA GLU A 638 -19.42 -22.81 -7.17
C GLU A 638 -19.71 -21.34 -7.47
N PHE A 639 -18.77 -20.62 -8.10
CA PHE A 639 -18.97 -19.22 -8.49
C PHE A 639 -20.14 -19.09 -9.44
N LYS A 640 -20.25 -19.96 -10.45
CA LYS A 640 -21.41 -20.01 -11.35
C LYS A 640 -22.71 -20.34 -10.61
N ARG A 641 -22.72 -21.32 -9.71
CA ARG A 641 -23.89 -21.70 -8.90
C ARG A 641 -24.38 -20.54 -8.02
N ARG A 642 -23.47 -19.77 -7.43
CA ARG A 642 -23.77 -18.64 -6.54
C ARG A 642 -23.93 -17.31 -7.26
N GLY A 643 -23.76 -17.28 -8.58
CA GLY A 643 -23.80 -16.05 -9.37
C GLY A 643 -22.69 -15.05 -9.02
N ILE A 644 -21.54 -15.54 -8.53
CA ILE A 644 -20.38 -14.71 -8.18
C ILE A 644 -19.66 -14.30 -9.45
N VAL A 645 -19.53 -12.99 -9.67
CA VAL A 645 -18.78 -12.44 -10.80
C VAL A 645 -17.32 -12.32 -10.41
N MET A 646 -16.43 -12.95 -11.18
CA MET A 646 -14.98 -12.82 -10.98
C MET A 646 -14.45 -11.61 -11.75
N MET A 647 -13.95 -10.62 -11.04
CA MET A 647 -13.31 -9.43 -11.61
C MET A 647 -11.80 -9.53 -11.50
N VAL A 648 -11.08 -9.24 -12.58
CA VAL A 648 -9.62 -9.28 -12.64
C VAL A 648 -9.09 -7.85 -12.70
N ALA A 649 -8.39 -7.43 -11.64
CA ALA A 649 -7.65 -6.18 -11.61
C ALA A 649 -6.19 -6.45 -12.00
N ASP A 650 -5.90 -6.36 -13.30
CA ASP A 650 -4.57 -6.60 -13.84
C ASP A 650 -3.62 -5.42 -13.61
N TRP A 651 -2.79 -5.53 -12.59
CA TRP A 651 -1.75 -4.56 -12.21
C TRP A 651 -0.38 -4.89 -12.81
N THR A 652 -0.35 -5.61 -13.95
CA THR A 652 0.87 -5.90 -14.71
C THR A 652 1.55 -4.61 -15.18
N ASN A 653 0.76 -3.65 -15.65
CA ASN A 653 1.17 -2.27 -15.95
C ASN A 653 0.57 -1.33 -14.89
N ALA A 654 1.18 -0.16 -14.71
CA ALA A 654 0.69 0.83 -13.75
C ALA A 654 -0.72 1.31 -14.13
N ASP A 655 -1.67 1.18 -13.20
CA ASP A 655 -3.04 1.64 -13.36
C ASP A 655 -3.51 2.41 -12.10
N PRO A 656 -3.95 3.67 -12.23
CA PRO A 656 -4.33 4.49 -11.09
C PRO A 656 -5.62 4.03 -10.39
N GLU A 657 -6.57 3.40 -11.08
CA GLU A 657 -7.79 2.88 -10.45
C GLU A 657 -7.48 1.65 -9.59
N ILE A 658 -6.66 0.74 -10.11
CA ILE A 658 -6.23 -0.45 -9.36
C ILE A 658 -5.35 -0.04 -8.18
N THR A 659 -4.50 0.97 -8.36
CA THR A 659 -3.67 1.51 -7.27
C THR A 659 -4.52 2.09 -6.13
N LYS A 660 -5.61 2.80 -6.46
CA LYS A 660 -6.58 3.28 -5.45
C LYS A 660 -7.31 2.13 -4.74
N LEU A 661 -7.69 1.09 -5.49
CA LEU A 661 -8.29 -0.12 -4.92
C LEU A 661 -7.34 -0.81 -3.94
N LEU A 662 -6.06 -0.99 -4.29
CA LEU A 662 -5.07 -1.57 -3.38
C LEU A 662 -4.92 -0.72 -2.11
N ALA A 663 -4.83 0.61 -2.26
CA ALA A 663 -4.69 1.54 -1.16
C ALA A 663 -5.91 1.56 -0.22
N SER A 664 -7.15 1.39 -0.72
CA SER A 664 -8.35 1.37 0.14
C SER A 664 -8.39 0.18 1.10
N PHE A 665 -7.63 -0.89 0.83
CA PHE A 665 -7.46 -2.04 1.72
C PHE A 665 -6.11 -2.06 2.43
N GLY A 666 -5.36 -0.95 2.42
CA GLY A 666 -4.04 -0.84 3.04
C GLY A 666 -2.96 -1.70 2.36
N GLN A 667 -3.18 -2.16 1.12
CA GLN A 667 -2.22 -2.95 0.36
C GLN A 667 -1.37 -2.07 -0.56
N SER A 668 -0.06 -2.30 -0.57
CA SER A 668 0.87 -1.58 -1.44
C SER A 668 1.20 -2.33 -2.74
N GLY A 669 0.59 -3.49 -3.00
CA GLY A 669 0.89 -4.30 -4.18
C GLY A 669 0.04 -5.57 -4.27
N VAL A 670 0.32 -6.38 -5.29
CA VAL A 670 -0.36 -7.65 -5.56
C VAL A 670 0.44 -8.84 -5.00
N PRO A 671 -0.19 -9.97 -4.64
CA PRO A 671 -1.62 -10.29 -4.78
C PRO A 671 -2.52 -9.64 -3.74
N MET A 672 -3.73 -9.27 -4.15
CA MET A 672 -4.83 -8.93 -3.23
C MET A 672 -6.13 -9.57 -3.72
N TYR A 673 -6.88 -10.14 -2.79
CA TYR A 673 -8.11 -10.87 -3.08
C TYR A 673 -9.23 -10.35 -2.18
N VAL A 674 -10.32 -9.88 -2.79
CA VAL A 674 -11.44 -9.30 -2.04
C VAL A 674 -12.74 -9.93 -2.48
N TYR A 675 -13.54 -10.40 -1.52
CA TYR A 675 -14.89 -10.88 -1.77
C TYR A 675 -15.91 -9.84 -1.31
N TYR A 676 -16.74 -9.37 -2.24
CA TYR A 676 -17.88 -8.49 -2.01
C TYR A 676 -19.16 -9.35 -1.97
N PRO A 677 -19.75 -9.59 -0.79
CA PRO A 677 -21.02 -10.29 -0.67
C PRO A 677 -22.18 -9.45 -1.24
N VAL A 678 -23.35 -10.07 -1.43
CA VAL A 678 -24.58 -9.38 -1.88
C VAL A 678 -24.98 -8.26 -0.92
N SER A 679 -24.80 -8.50 0.39
CA SER A 679 -25.01 -7.52 1.46
C SER A 679 -23.90 -7.66 2.49
N GLY A 680 -23.45 -6.54 3.06
CA GLY A 680 -22.33 -6.48 4.01
C GLY A 680 -21.04 -5.89 3.44
N GLU A 681 -20.04 -5.77 4.31
CA GLU A 681 -18.72 -5.22 4.01
C GLU A 681 -17.86 -6.21 3.19
N PRO A 682 -16.95 -5.71 2.33
CA PRO A 682 -16.01 -6.55 1.61
C PRO A 682 -15.07 -7.30 2.55
N ARG A 683 -14.84 -8.58 2.26
CA ARG A 683 -13.93 -9.45 3.01
C ARG A 683 -12.59 -9.55 2.27
N LEU A 684 -11.51 -9.15 2.93
CA LEU A 684 -10.14 -9.33 2.42
C LEU A 684 -9.65 -10.76 2.72
N LEU A 685 -9.11 -11.44 1.71
CA LEU A 685 -8.56 -12.79 1.83
C LEU A 685 -7.02 -12.78 1.96
N PRO A 686 -6.41 -13.83 2.53
CA PRO A 686 -4.95 -13.95 2.64
C PRO A 686 -4.25 -14.03 1.26
N GLN A 687 -3.00 -13.58 1.21
CA GLN A 687 -2.19 -13.54 -0.02
C GLN A 687 -1.81 -14.93 -0.58
N LEU A 688 -1.81 -15.97 0.26
CA LEU A 688 -1.65 -17.36 -0.16
C LEU A 688 -3.01 -18.02 -0.16
N LEU A 689 -3.49 -18.39 -1.35
CA LEU A 689 -4.82 -18.97 -1.51
C LEU A 689 -4.75 -20.49 -1.66
N THR A 690 -5.76 -21.13 -1.09
CA THR A 690 -6.16 -22.50 -1.41
C THR A 690 -7.62 -22.49 -1.83
N GLU A 691 -8.05 -23.52 -2.57
CA GLU A 691 -9.44 -23.66 -2.99
C GLU A 691 -10.42 -23.63 -1.80
N SER A 692 -10.05 -24.26 -0.68
CA SER A 692 -10.87 -24.28 0.54
C SER A 692 -11.05 -22.91 1.17
N ILE A 693 -9.99 -22.09 1.23
CA ILE A 693 -10.05 -20.73 1.78
C ILE A 693 -11.06 -19.87 0.98
N VAL A 694 -11.02 -19.96 -0.35
CA VAL A 694 -11.94 -19.18 -1.19
C VAL A 694 -13.37 -19.70 -1.05
N LEU A 695 -13.56 -21.03 -1.06
CA LEU A 695 -14.88 -21.63 -0.87
C LEU A 695 -15.51 -21.28 0.49
N GLU A 696 -14.71 -21.20 1.55
CA GLU A 696 -15.18 -20.81 2.88
C GLU A 696 -15.52 -19.32 2.96
N ALA A 697 -14.73 -18.46 2.31
CA ALA A 697 -15.00 -17.02 2.30
C ALA A 697 -16.30 -16.64 1.58
N VAL A 698 -16.70 -17.42 0.56
CA VAL A 698 -17.90 -17.20 -0.26
C VAL A 698 -19.13 -18.00 0.20
N LYS A 699 -19.02 -18.73 1.32
CA LYS A 699 -20.16 -19.36 1.99
C LYS A 699 -21.04 -18.31 2.64
#